data_AF-A0A1F7VB24-F1
#
_entry.id   AF-A0A1F7VB24-F1
#
_cell.length_a   1.000
_cell.length_b   1.000
_cell.length_c   1.000
_cell.angle_alpha   90.00
_cell.angle_beta   90.00
_cell.angle_gamma   90.00
#
_symmetry.space_group_name_H-M   'P 1'
#
loop_
_entity.id
_entity.type
_entity.pdbx_description
1 polymer ?
#
loop_
_entity_poly.entity_id
_entity_poly.type
_entity_poly.pdbx_seq_one_letter_code
_entity_poly.pdbx_strand_id
1 'polypeptide(L)'
;MDPKQYTFELGGKTLTVEQGRLAAQAHGAVTMRYGDTVVLATAVISDKERDKVDYFPLLVDYDEKLYAAGKIKGSRFIKREGRPSDEAILTNRLVDRSIRPLFNERMRRDVQVYLSTLSFDQENDPDIALLNAASLALALSPIPWDGPIAGVRVGRVKGEWVLNPTYKAREESELDLVIAGTDEKIVMIEAGANEASEEVMSDAIEFGWKHLRELLRFMREVADAHGLTKRNDWIPKVSAEDEANLAVLKEKAKKLLEGKLEKLLTLSSKAERAAEETRLKQMLDDAFKDDNEVTKEDRAEVENVFHALWTEAVTARVFHDAKRVDGRAFGEIRPLSIEVGLLPRTHGSALFTRGETQALSVVTLGSPSSEQTLDTMEESGKKRYMHHYNFPGFSVGEVSPLRGVSRREIGHGALAEKAILPVLPKDKEKFPYTIRVVSDIMSSNGSSSMASTCGSSLSLMDAGVPITAPVAGIAMGIWTTPDESQYKILTDLQGIEDHDGGMDFKVAGTVKGITAIQLDVKISGLTMPMIQETFTQARKGRLEILEKMNSIIAAPRPEMSPYAPRIYPLQINPDKIRDVIGPGGKVINEIIAKTGVQIDIEDSGLIMVTALSKESAEKALDWIKNLTREVQVGEVFQGKVTRILDFGAFVEVLPKQEGLVHISQLAPYRVNQVTDIVNIGDVIPVKVIEIDEMGRINLSLKDTDFNFPPPPAGGFMAPSDNGSRHLNRGGRPGAHGRDRGNFDRHR
;
A
#
# COMPACT_ATOMS: atom_id res chain seq x y z
N MET A 1 14.13 11.43 40.57
CA MET A 1 15.47 10.90 40.24
C MET A 1 16.13 11.90 39.34
N ASP A 2 17.44 12.11 39.47
CA ASP A 2 18.18 12.89 38.47
C ASP A 2 18.15 12.15 37.13
N PRO A 3 17.98 12.87 35.99
CA PRO A 3 17.95 12.23 34.69
C PRO A 3 19.26 11.46 34.42
N LYS A 4 19.13 10.21 33.96
CA LYS A 4 20.27 9.41 33.49
C LYS A 4 20.17 9.27 31.97
N GLN A 5 21.31 9.39 31.30
CA GLN A 5 21.41 9.32 29.84
C GLN A 5 22.43 8.24 29.44
N TYR A 6 22.08 7.46 28.42
CA TYR A 6 22.92 6.43 27.82
C TYR A 6 22.92 6.62 26.30
N THR A 7 24.02 6.28 25.64
CA THR A 7 24.19 6.45 24.20
C THR A 7 24.72 5.19 23.55
N PHE A 8 24.26 4.91 22.34
CA PHE A 8 24.67 3.76 21.53
C PHE A 8 24.70 4.15 20.05
N GLU A 9 25.68 3.67 19.29
CA GLU A 9 25.75 3.93 17.83
C GLU A 9 25.02 2.82 17.08
N LEU A 10 23.96 3.17 16.33
CA LEU A 10 23.13 2.25 15.57
C LEU A 10 22.94 2.79 14.15
N GLY A 11 23.28 2.01 13.13
CA GLY A 11 23.06 2.42 11.74
C GLY A 11 23.76 3.71 11.33
N GLY A 12 24.90 4.03 11.97
CA GLY A 12 25.66 5.27 11.72
C GLY A 12 25.06 6.53 12.37
N LYS A 13 24.08 6.39 13.26
CA LYS A 13 23.47 7.48 14.03
C LYS A 13 23.50 7.16 15.53
N THR A 14 23.63 8.21 16.35
CA THR A 14 23.54 8.06 17.80
C THR A 14 22.10 7.83 18.25
N LEU A 15 21.87 6.70 18.92
CA LEU A 15 20.70 6.42 19.73
C LEU A 15 20.97 6.89 21.17
N THR A 16 20.10 7.73 21.70
CA THR A 16 20.15 8.23 23.07
C THR A 16 18.95 7.71 23.85
N VAL A 17 19.19 7.18 25.05
CA VAL A 17 18.17 6.76 26.01
C VAL A 17 18.25 7.67 27.23
N GLU A 18 17.16 8.32 27.58
CA GLU A 18 17.02 9.13 28.80
C GLU A 18 15.93 8.55 29.70
N GLN A 19 16.23 8.44 30.99
CA GLN A 19 15.28 8.01 32.03
C GLN A 19 15.20 9.04 33.16
N GLY A 20 14.02 9.16 33.78
CA GLY A 20 13.81 9.94 35.01
C GLY A 20 13.43 11.42 34.82
N ARG A 21 13.50 11.96 33.61
CA ARG A 21 13.11 13.35 33.32
C ARG A 21 11.60 13.52 33.09
N LEU A 22 11.00 12.66 32.28
CA LEU A 22 9.60 12.72 31.87
C LEU A 22 8.79 11.58 32.49
N ALA A 23 7.48 11.82 32.67
CA ALA A 23 6.50 10.82 33.11
C ALA A 23 6.86 10.07 34.40
N ALA A 24 7.37 10.78 35.42
CA ALA A 24 7.84 10.21 36.69
C ALA A 24 6.79 9.44 37.53
N GLN A 25 5.51 9.48 37.15
CA GLN A 25 4.43 8.71 37.78
C GLN A 25 4.16 7.36 37.10
N ALA A 26 4.73 7.12 35.91
CA ALA A 26 4.61 5.84 35.24
C ALA A 26 5.47 4.78 35.98
N HIS A 27 5.07 3.52 35.87
CA HIS A 27 5.83 2.41 36.44
C HIS A 27 7.16 2.19 35.73
N GLY A 28 7.22 2.52 34.43
CA GLY A 28 8.45 2.69 33.66
C GLY A 28 8.27 3.78 32.60
N ALA A 29 9.31 4.56 32.33
CA ALA A 29 9.29 5.63 31.33
C ALA A 29 10.66 5.79 30.67
N VAL A 30 10.67 5.87 29.35
CA VAL A 30 11.87 6.05 28.53
C VAL A 30 11.62 7.13 27.50
N THR A 31 12.51 8.12 27.44
CA THR A 31 12.63 9.03 26.30
C THR A 31 13.78 8.54 25.44
N MET A 32 13.49 8.16 24.20
CA MET A 32 14.49 7.67 23.25
C MET A 32 14.63 8.67 22.11
N ARG A 33 15.86 8.96 21.70
CA ARG A 33 16.16 9.83 20.58
C ARG A 33 17.06 9.10 19.59
N TYR A 34 16.69 9.12 18.31
CA TYR A 34 17.49 8.57 17.22
C TYR A 34 17.59 9.62 16.11
N GLY A 35 18.78 10.18 15.91
CA GLY A 35 18.90 11.46 15.20
C GLY A 35 18.20 12.58 15.98
N ASP A 36 17.30 13.30 15.32
CA ASP A 36 16.47 14.36 15.94
C ASP A 36 15.00 13.92 16.14
N THR A 37 14.66 12.69 15.76
CA THR A 37 13.41 12.04 16.15
C THR A 37 13.47 11.63 17.62
N VAL A 38 12.54 12.15 18.43
CA VAL A 38 12.43 11.95 19.88
C VAL A 38 11.08 11.34 20.21
N VAL A 39 11.09 10.23 20.94
CA VAL A 39 9.89 9.50 21.32
C VAL A 39 9.85 9.26 22.83
N LEU A 40 8.65 9.14 23.38
CA LEU A 40 8.37 8.78 24.75
C LEU A 40 7.57 7.47 24.77
N ALA A 41 8.06 6.49 25.52
CA ALA A 41 7.31 5.31 25.88
C ALA A 41 7.12 5.25 27.39
N THR A 42 5.91 4.91 27.84
CA THR A 42 5.60 4.65 29.24
C THR A 42 4.91 3.30 29.40
N ALA A 43 5.15 2.64 30.52
CA ALA A 43 4.49 1.42 30.93
C ALA A 43 3.79 1.63 32.28
N VAL A 44 2.52 1.25 32.35
CA VAL A 44 1.68 1.36 33.56
C VAL A 44 0.89 0.08 33.73
N ILE A 45 0.71 -0.36 34.97
CA ILE A 45 -0.15 -1.48 35.34
C ILE A 45 -1.17 -1.04 36.38
N SER A 46 -2.37 -1.60 36.35
CA SER A 46 -3.40 -1.36 37.37
C SER A 46 -3.05 -2.05 38.70
N ASP A 47 -3.42 -1.43 39.82
CA ASP A 47 -3.25 -2.05 41.14
C ASP A 47 -4.10 -3.31 41.31
N LYS A 48 -5.30 -3.29 40.74
CA LYS A 48 -6.30 -4.35 40.84
C LYS A 48 -6.36 -5.17 39.57
N GLU A 49 -6.66 -6.45 39.75
CA GLU A 49 -7.05 -7.33 38.65
C GLU A 49 -8.45 -6.98 38.16
N ARG A 50 -8.70 -7.26 36.89
CA ARG A 50 -9.97 -7.02 36.25
C ARG A 50 -10.88 -8.23 36.43
N ASP A 51 -12.04 -7.99 37.05
CA ASP A 51 -13.00 -9.05 37.33
C ASP A 51 -13.58 -9.65 36.04
N LYS A 52 -13.70 -10.99 36.00
CA LYS A 52 -14.40 -11.76 34.95
C LYS A 52 -13.85 -11.53 33.53
N VAL A 53 -12.53 -11.48 33.41
CA VAL A 53 -11.84 -11.42 32.12
C VAL A 53 -11.07 -12.72 31.89
N ASP A 54 -11.21 -13.26 30.69
CA ASP A 54 -10.60 -14.50 30.21
C ASP A 54 -9.30 -14.29 29.41
N TYR A 55 -8.95 -13.05 29.07
CA TYR A 55 -7.72 -12.68 28.35
C TYR A 55 -6.76 -11.82 29.19
N PHE A 56 -5.50 -11.69 28.74
CA PHE A 56 -4.55 -10.72 29.29
C PHE A 56 -4.81 -9.30 28.72
N PRO A 57 -5.23 -8.32 29.54
CA PRO A 57 -5.60 -6.99 29.06
C PRO A 57 -4.39 -6.08 28.86
N LEU A 58 -3.65 -6.29 27.77
CA LEU A 58 -2.64 -5.35 27.28
C LEU A 58 -3.24 -4.35 26.29
N LEU A 59 -2.99 -3.08 26.55
CA LEU A 59 -3.32 -1.96 25.67
C LEU A 59 -2.03 -1.23 25.26
N VAL A 60 -1.73 -1.27 23.97
CA VAL A 60 -0.73 -0.38 23.38
C VAL A 60 -1.45 0.79 22.72
N ASP A 61 -1.02 2.02 22.96
CA ASP A 61 -1.57 3.22 22.33
C ASP A 61 -0.44 4.08 21.78
N TYR A 62 -0.53 4.44 20.51
CA TYR A 62 0.38 5.39 19.87
C TYR A 62 -0.37 6.67 19.49
N ASP A 63 0.17 7.78 19.96
CA ASP A 63 -0.38 9.12 19.82
C ASP A 63 0.59 9.97 18.98
N GLU A 64 0.31 10.05 17.69
CA GLU A 64 0.96 10.98 16.76
C GLU A 64 0.64 12.43 17.14
N LYS A 65 1.69 13.22 17.32
CA LYS A 65 1.56 14.65 17.61
C LYS A 65 1.98 15.44 16.38
N LEU A 66 1.07 16.19 15.78
CA LEU A 66 1.42 16.98 14.60
C LEU A 66 2.46 18.06 14.92
N TYR A 67 2.51 18.52 16.17
CA TYR A 67 3.56 19.43 16.62
C TYR A 67 4.97 18.82 16.51
N ALA A 68 5.11 17.48 16.57
CA ALA A 68 6.41 16.83 16.46
C ALA A 68 7.03 17.07 15.08
N ALA A 69 6.18 17.24 14.05
CA ALA A 69 6.58 17.64 12.70
C ALA A 69 6.40 19.14 12.44
N GLY A 70 6.09 19.95 13.45
CA GLY A 70 5.81 21.39 13.30
C GLY A 70 4.53 21.71 12.51
N LYS A 71 3.57 20.77 12.42
CA LYS A 71 2.35 20.90 11.61
C LYS A 71 1.13 21.28 12.46
N ILE A 72 0.21 22.03 11.86
CA ILE A 72 -1.16 22.23 12.35
C ILE A 72 -2.10 21.47 11.41
N LYS A 73 -3.05 20.71 11.96
CA LYS A 73 -3.98 19.88 11.19
C LYS A 73 -4.67 20.65 10.05
N GLY A 74 -4.70 20.05 8.85
CA GLY A 74 -5.27 20.66 7.65
C GLY A 74 -6.78 20.90 7.71
N SER A 75 -7.52 20.14 8.52
CA SER A 75 -8.99 20.27 8.64
C SER A 75 -9.43 21.71 8.86
N ARG A 76 -10.41 22.17 8.06
CA ARG A 76 -10.93 23.54 8.11
C ARG A 76 -11.54 23.89 9.48
N PHE A 77 -12.13 22.91 10.16
CA PHE A 77 -12.90 23.12 11.39
C PHE A 77 -12.18 22.63 12.65
N ILE A 78 -11.48 21.51 12.57
CA ILE A 78 -10.88 20.86 13.73
C ILE A 78 -9.36 20.94 13.62
N LYS A 79 -8.72 21.77 14.45
CA LYS A 79 -7.26 21.95 14.48
C LYS A 79 -6.53 21.03 15.47
N ARG A 80 -7.24 20.06 16.04
CA ARG A 80 -6.71 19.06 16.99
C ARG A 80 -6.66 17.68 16.32
N GLU A 81 -5.65 16.89 16.67
CA GLU A 81 -5.56 15.46 16.34
C GLU A 81 -6.83 14.73 16.81
N GLY A 82 -7.29 13.78 15.99
CA GLY A 82 -8.58 13.10 16.19
C GLY A 82 -8.37 11.61 16.38
N ARG A 83 -9.17 10.81 15.65
CA ARG A 83 -8.90 9.38 15.49
C ARG A 83 -7.45 9.17 14.99
N PRO A 84 -6.72 8.16 15.50
CA PRO A 84 -5.40 7.78 14.99
C PRO A 84 -5.43 7.54 13.47
N SER A 85 -4.33 7.89 12.80
CA SER A 85 -4.07 7.55 11.40
C SER A 85 -3.96 6.03 11.22
N ASP A 86 -4.02 5.56 9.97
CA ASP A 86 -3.75 4.15 9.68
C ASP A 86 -2.31 3.79 10.08
N GLU A 87 -1.34 4.66 9.78
CA GLU A 87 0.07 4.46 10.16
C GLU A 87 0.24 4.35 11.68
N ALA A 88 -0.36 5.25 12.46
CA ALA A 88 -0.32 5.16 13.92
C ALA A 88 -0.89 3.83 14.45
N ILE A 89 -1.94 3.31 13.79
CA ILE A 89 -2.52 2.01 14.13
C ILE A 89 -1.58 0.87 13.76
N LEU A 90 -0.86 0.97 12.64
CA LEU A 90 0.14 -0.01 12.22
C LEU A 90 1.35 -0.02 13.16
N THR A 91 1.91 1.13 13.52
CA THR A 91 3.01 1.25 14.50
C THR A 91 2.60 0.68 15.85
N ASN A 92 1.38 1.01 16.32
CA ASN A 92 0.83 0.45 17.55
C ASN A 92 0.79 -1.09 17.49
N ARG A 93 0.28 -1.65 16.39
CA ARG A 93 0.24 -3.10 16.20
C ARG A 93 1.63 -3.72 16.11
N LEU A 94 2.58 -3.07 15.45
CA LEU A 94 3.97 -3.51 15.39
C LEU A 94 4.56 -3.70 16.80
N VAL A 95 4.35 -2.72 17.68
CA VAL A 95 4.80 -2.79 19.07
C VAL A 95 4.04 -3.85 19.86
N ASP A 96 2.70 -3.86 19.80
CA ASP A 96 1.85 -4.83 20.50
C ASP A 96 2.23 -6.28 20.16
N ARG A 97 2.36 -6.60 18.87
CA ARG A 97 2.75 -7.92 18.36
C ARG A 97 4.14 -8.34 18.85
N SER A 98 5.03 -7.37 19.03
CA SER A 98 6.40 -7.65 19.49
C SER A 98 6.47 -7.93 20.99
N ILE A 99 5.70 -7.22 21.82
CA ILE A 99 5.80 -7.32 23.28
C ILE A 99 4.83 -8.32 23.91
N ARG A 100 3.66 -8.54 23.29
CA ARG A 100 2.55 -9.34 23.84
C ARG A 100 2.93 -10.79 24.17
N PRO A 101 3.67 -11.53 23.32
CA PRO A 101 4.00 -12.94 23.58
C PRO A 101 4.89 -13.16 24.81
N LEU A 102 5.50 -12.09 25.34
CA LEU A 102 6.43 -12.15 26.46
C LEU A 102 5.77 -11.79 27.81
N PHE A 103 4.45 -11.58 27.82
CA PHE A 103 3.69 -11.48 29.07
C PHE A 103 3.16 -12.84 29.47
N ASN A 104 3.06 -13.06 30.79
CA ASN A 104 2.38 -14.23 31.29
C ASN A 104 0.87 -14.12 31.03
N GLU A 105 0.32 -15.05 30.24
CA GLU A 105 -1.10 -15.02 29.85
C GLU A 105 -2.08 -15.12 31.01
N ARG A 106 -1.65 -15.57 32.20
CA ARG A 106 -2.50 -15.62 33.40
C ARG A 106 -2.72 -14.26 34.04
N MET A 107 -1.94 -13.24 33.67
CA MET A 107 -2.13 -11.91 34.24
C MET A 107 -3.50 -11.34 33.88
N ARG A 108 -4.17 -10.72 34.86
CA ARG A 108 -5.49 -10.07 34.71
C ARG A 108 -5.51 -8.59 35.12
N ARG A 109 -4.34 -8.01 35.37
CA ARG A 109 -4.18 -6.55 35.57
C ARG A 109 -4.08 -5.87 34.21
N ASP A 110 -4.77 -4.73 34.05
CA ASP A 110 -4.66 -3.91 32.85
C ASP A 110 -3.22 -3.37 32.77
N VAL A 111 -2.54 -3.65 31.65
CA VAL A 111 -1.23 -3.10 31.33
C VAL A 111 -1.41 -2.14 30.16
N GLN A 112 -0.97 -0.88 30.33
CA GLN A 112 -0.93 0.10 29.26
C GLN A 112 0.52 0.42 28.90
N VAL A 113 0.85 0.32 27.62
CA VAL A 113 2.06 0.90 27.03
C VAL A 113 1.64 2.08 26.17
N TYR A 114 1.97 3.29 26.62
CA TYR A 114 1.67 4.52 25.88
C TYR A 114 2.91 5.00 25.14
N LEU A 115 2.71 5.33 23.86
CA LEU A 115 3.72 5.70 22.89
C LEU A 115 3.40 7.09 22.35
N SER A 116 4.38 7.97 22.28
CA SER A 116 4.21 9.30 21.68
C SER A 116 5.48 9.79 21.01
N THR A 117 5.34 10.39 19.84
CA THR A 117 6.43 11.07 19.14
C THR A 117 6.41 12.54 19.53
N LEU A 118 7.50 13.02 20.13
CA LEU A 118 7.66 14.38 20.65
C LEU A 118 8.37 15.30 19.66
N SER A 119 9.25 14.74 18.83
CA SER A 119 9.97 15.41 17.76
C SER A 119 10.15 14.42 16.61
N PHE A 120 10.00 14.88 15.37
CA PHE A 120 10.17 14.07 14.18
C PHE A 120 11.03 14.82 13.16
N ASP A 121 12.16 14.22 12.79
CA ASP A 121 13.17 14.85 11.93
C ASP A 121 12.94 14.65 10.42
N GLN A 122 11.85 13.97 10.05
CA GLN A 122 11.48 13.65 8.65
C GLN A 122 12.45 12.69 7.94
N GLU A 123 13.46 12.18 8.64
CA GLU A 123 14.40 11.20 8.09
C GLU A 123 14.23 9.83 8.73
N ASN A 124 14.16 9.81 10.05
CA ASN A 124 14.13 8.63 10.89
C ASN A 124 12.69 8.33 11.30
N ASP A 125 12.18 7.21 10.80
CA ASP A 125 10.88 6.67 11.19
C ASP A 125 10.83 6.43 12.71
N PRO A 126 9.81 6.96 13.41
CA PRO A 126 9.71 6.80 14.86
C PRO A 126 9.43 5.36 15.28
N ASP A 127 8.93 4.48 14.42
CA ASP A 127 8.45 3.15 14.79
C ASP A 127 9.51 2.27 15.49
N ILE A 128 10.74 2.23 14.98
CA ILE A 128 11.85 1.48 15.58
C ILE A 128 12.25 2.09 16.93
N ALA A 129 12.29 3.42 17.03
CA ALA A 129 12.57 4.09 18.30
C ALA A 129 11.47 3.80 19.33
N LEU A 130 10.20 3.83 18.93
CA LEU A 130 9.04 3.53 19.77
C LEU A 130 9.06 2.09 20.27
N LEU A 131 9.35 1.13 19.39
CA LEU A 131 9.44 -0.29 19.73
C LEU A 131 10.53 -0.53 20.80
N ASN A 132 11.73 -0.01 20.57
CA ASN A 132 12.83 -0.17 21.51
C ASN A 132 12.58 0.61 22.82
N ALA A 133 11.96 1.79 22.75
CA ALA A 133 11.57 2.56 23.93
C ALA A 133 10.50 1.85 24.77
N ALA A 134 9.50 1.22 24.14
CA ALA A 134 8.49 0.41 24.84
C ALA A 134 9.10 -0.78 25.55
N SER A 135 9.94 -1.53 24.83
CA SER A 135 10.68 -2.66 25.41
C SER A 135 11.49 -2.23 26.64
N LEU A 136 12.22 -1.11 26.54
CA LEU A 136 12.99 -0.62 27.67
C LEU A 136 12.10 -0.06 28.79
N ALA A 137 11.00 0.64 28.48
CA ALA A 137 10.05 1.13 29.50
C ALA A 137 9.44 -0.03 30.30
N LEU A 138 9.11 -1.15 29.64
CA LEU A 138 8.68 -2.38 30.31
C LEU A 138 9.80 -2.99 31.14
N ALA A 139 11.01 -3.08 30.59
CA ALA A 139 12.18 -3.60 31.30
C ALA A 139 12.48 -2.80 32.58
N LEU A 140 12.35 -1.47 32.54
CA LEU A 140 12.52 -0.55 33.67
C LEU A 140 11.32 -0.48 34.62
N SER A 141 10.26 -1.25 34.37
CA SER A 141 9.06 -1.28 35.22
C SER A 141 9.00 -2.54 36.10
N PRO A 142 8.26 -2.53 37.22
CA PRO A 142 7.96 -3.72 38.02
C PRO A 142 7.10 -4.76 37.32
N ILE A 143 6.57 -4.49 36.14
CA ILE A 143 5.62 -5.36 35.45
C ILE A 143 6.33 -6.67 35.03
N PRO A 144 5.81 -7.85 35.42
CA PRO A 144 6.31 -9.15 34.96
C PRO A 144 6.21 -9.25 33.44
N TRP A 145 7.37 -9.41 32.80
CA TRP A 145 7.52 -9.45 31.36
C TRP A 145 8.89 -10.03 31.02
N ASP A 146 8.93 -11.00 30.11
CA ASP A 146 10.11 -11.84 29.81
C ASP A 146 11.05 -11.22 28.75
N GLY A 147 10.96 -9.91 28.54
CA GLY A 147 11.91 -9.15 27.73
C GLY A 147 13.20 -8.76 28.49
N PRO A 148 13.99 -7.79 27.98
CA PRO A 148 13.71 -6.96 26.81
C PRO A 148 13.87 -7.69 25.49
N ILE A 149 13.25 -7.10 24.46
CA ILE A 149 13.54 -7.36 23.04
C ILE A 149 14.16 -6.12 22.41
N ALA A 150 14.86 -6.30 21.30
CA ALA A 150 15.25 -5.20 20.43
C ALA A 150 14.58 -5.36 19.07
N GLY A 151 14.40 -4.25 18.37
CA GLY A 151 13.91 -4.24 17.00
C GLY A 151 14.73 -3.32 16.10
N VAL A 152 14.86 -3.72 14.84
CA VAL A 152 15.59 -2.97 13.82
C VAL A 152 14.86 -3.06 12.48
N ARG A 153 15.14 -2.10 11.61
CA ARG A 153 14.72 -2.14 10.20
C ARG A 153 15.92 -2.37 9.29
N VAL A 154 15.72 -3.12 8.22
CA VAL A 154 16.73 -3.45 7.22
C VAL A 154 16.18 -3.11 5.85
N GLY A 155 16.99 -2.41 5.07
CA GLY A 155 16.77 -2.20 3.64
C GLY A 155 17.94 -2.74 2.82
N ARG A 156 17.77 -2.78 1.50
CA ARG A 156 18.82 -3.13 0.55
C ARG A 156 18.82 -2.13 -0.59
N VAL A 157 19.80 -1.24 -0.60
CA VAL A 157 19.91 -0.14 -1.57
C VAL A 157 21.10 -0.42 -2.48
N LYS A 158 20.84 -0.52 -3.80
CA LYS A 158 21.89 -0.80 -4.81
C LYS A 158 22.72 -2.06 -4.47
N GLY A 159 22.06 -3.09 -3.94
CA GLY A 159 22.68 -4.37 -3.55
C GLY A 159 23.27 -4.40 -2.14
N GLU A 160 23.43 -3.27 -1.46
CA GLU A 160 24.06 -3.15 -0.13
C GLU A 160 23.03 -3.11 1.00
N TRP A 161 23.34 -3.79 2.11
CA TRP A 161 22.50 -3.80 3.31
C TRP A 161 22.59 -2.49 4.08
N VAL A 162 21.43 -1.91 4.41
CA VAL A 162 21.32 -0.65 5.16
C VAL A 162 20.48 -0.90 6.42
N LEU A 163 21.07 -0.63 7.58
CA LEU A 163 20.37 -0.70 8.86
C LEU A 163 19.64 0.62 9.14
N ASN A 164 18.39 0.52 9.58
CA ASN A 164 17.47 1.63 9.86
C ASN A 164 17.49 2.70 8.73
N PRO A 165 17.18 2.30 7.47
CA PRO A 165 17.21 3.22 6.34
C PRO A 165 16.23 4.39 6.55
N THR A 166 16.63 5.58 6.10
CA THR A 166 15.73 6.75 6.07
C THR A 166 14.59 6.55 5.07
N TYR A 167 13.51 7.35 5.16
CA TYR A 167 12.42 7.31 4.16
C TYR A 167 12.94 7.38 2.72
N LYS A 168 13.86 8.30 2.43
CA LYS A 168 14.47 8.43 1.10
C LYS A 168 15.26 7.19 0.68
N ALA A 169 16.02 6.58 1.60
CA ALA A 169 16.75 5.34 1.29
C ALA A 169 15.79 4.17 1.02
N ARG A 170 14.63 4.13 1.69
CA ARG A 170 13.59 3.11 1.46
C ARG A 170 12.96 3.20 0.08
N GLU A 171 12.82 4.41 -0.49
CA GLU A 171 12.31 4.58 -1.86
C GLU A 171 13.22 3.92 -2.91
N GLU A 172 14.54 3.89 -2.67
CA GLU A 172 15.54 3.21 -3.52
C GLU A 172 15.77 1.74 -3.12
N SER A 173 15.08 1.24 -2.08
CA SER A 173 15.34 -0.06 -1.51
C SER A 173 14.57 -1.19 -2.20
N GLU A 174 15.20 -2.36 -2.32
CA GLU A 174 14.57 -3.58 -2.82
C GLU A 174 13.56 -4.17 -1.82
N LEU A 175 13.77 -3.93 -0.52
CA LEU A 175 12.93 -4.39 0.57
C LEU A 175 12.92 -3.42 1.75
N ASP A 176 11.86 -3.48 2.54
CA ASP A 176 11.72 -2.84 3.85
C ASP A 176 11.33 -3.94 4.84
N LEU A 177 12.27 -4.36 5.68
CA LEU A 177 12.12 -5.45 6.64
C LEU A 177 12.29 -4.91 8.05
N VAL A 178 11.26 -5.08 8.88
CA VAL A 178 11.34 -4.88 10.32
C VAL A 178 11.38 -6.25 11.00
N ILE A 179 12.33 -6.40 11.93
CA ILE A 179 12.40 -7.58 12.81
C ILE A 179 12.49 -7.14 14.27
N ALA A 180 11.91 -7.94 15.16
CA ALA A 180 12.08 -7.80 16.60
C ALA A 180 12.28 -9.17 17.25
N GLY A 181 13.08 -9.22 18.31
CA GLY A 181 13.42 -10.49 18.95
C GLY A 181 14.39 -10.38 20.11
N THR A 182 14.81 -11.56 20.56
CA THR A 182 15.85 -11.79 21.55
C THR A 182 17.18 -12.14 20.84
N ASP A 183 18.17 -12.53 21.62
CA ASP A 183 19.43 -13.08 21.15
C ASP A 183 19.28 -14.44 20.44
N GLU A 184 18.25 -15.21 20.78
CA GLU A 184 18.07 -16.59 20.31
C GLU A 184 16.89 -16.76 19.37
N LYS A 185 15.85 -15.92 19.49
CA LYS A 185 14.60 -16.08 18.74
C LYS A 185 14.07 -14.75 18.20
N ILE A 186 13.49 -14.79 17.00
CA ILE A 186 12.74 -13.68 16.40
C ILE A 186 11.27 -13.82 16.78
N VAL A 187 10.68 -12.76 17.35
CA VAL A 187 9.27 -12.77 17.79
C VAL A 187 8.35 -12.10 16.80
N MET A 188 8.85 -11.17 15.99
CA MET A 188 8.03 -10.43 15.03
C MET A 188 8.84 -10.13 13.78
N ILE A 189 8.20 -10.33 12.63
CA ILE A 189 8.68 -9.89 11.32
C ILE A 189 7.55 -9.14 10.62
N GLU A 190 7.89 -8.04 9.99
CA GLU A 190 7.03 -7.38 9.02
C GLU A 190 7.88 -6.87 7.86
N ALA A 191 7.53 -7.26 6.64
CA ALA A 191 8.32 -6.89 5.46
C ALA A 191 7.46 -6.55 4.25
N GLY A 192 7.94 -5.60 3.44
CA GLY A 192 7.51 -5.37 2.06
C GLY A 192 8.72 -5.49 1.13
N ALA A 193 8.54 -6.01 -0.08
CA ALA A 193 9.66 -6.24 -1.01
C ALA A 193 9.24 -6.16 -2.47
N ASN A 194 10.19 -5.78 -3.34
CA ASN A 194 10.02 -5.74 -4.78
C ASN A 194 10.36 -7.11 -5.41
N GLU A 195 9.54 -8.13 -5.11
CA GLU A 195 9.73 -9.52 -5.58
C GLU A 195 11.08 -10.14 -5.13
N ALA A 196 11.52 -9.89 -3.89
CA ALA A 196 12.79 -10.41 -3.36
C ALA A 196 12.74 -11.94 -3.15
N SER A 197 13.84 -12.66 -3.40
CA SER A 197 13.88 -14.11 -3.17
C SER A 197 13.84 -14.48 -1.68
N GLU A 198 13.45 -15.72 -1.38
CA GLU A 198 13.50 -16.28 -0.03
C GLU A 198 14.90 -16.21 0.60
N GLU A 199 15.96 -16.38 -0.21
CA GLU A 199 17.35 -16.28 0.23
C GLU A 199 17.71 -14.84 0.59
N VAL A 200 17.40 -13.86 -0.28
CA VAL A 200 17.63 -12.44 0.01
C VAL A 200 16.91 -12.01 1.28
N MET A 201 15.68 -12.48 1.49
CA MET A 201 14.95 -12.19 2.72
C MET A 201 15.59 -12.83 3.95
N SER A 202 16.09 -14.05 3.84
CA SER A 202 16.80 -14.74 4.92
C SER A 202 18.10 -14.00 5.29
N ASP A 203 18.87 -13.58 4.30
CA ASP A 203 20.10 -12.79 4.48
C ASP A 203 19.80 -11.44 5.15
N ALA A 204 18.69 -10.79 4.78
CA ALA A 204 18.24 -9.55 5.39
C ALA A 204 17.89 -9.72 6.89
N ILE A 205 17.19 -10.82 7.23
CA ILE A 205 16.89 -11.17 8.62
C ILE A 205 18.18 -11.40 9.40
N GLU A 206 19.13 -12.17 8.86
CA GLU A 206 20.40 -12.46 9.54
C GLU A 206 21.24 -11.18 9.75
N PHE A 207 21.32 -10.32 8.73
CA PHE A 207 21.98 -9.02 8.82
C PHE A 207 21.37 -8.16 9.93
N GLY A 208 20.03 -8.01 9.93
CA GLY A 208 19.34 -7.26 10.98
C GLY A 208 19.55 -7.87 12.36
N TRP A 209 19.49 -9.20 12.47
CA TRP A 209 19.53 -9.91 13.74
C TRP A 209 20.88 -9.75 14.45
N LYS A 210 21.97 -9.68 13.68
CA LYS A 210 23.30 -9.33 14.19
C LYS A 210 23.28 -7.99 14.94
N HIS A 211 22.73 -6.95 14.32
CA HIS A 211 22.68 -5.60 14.91
C HIS A 211 21.64 -5.46 16.02
N LEU A 212 20.53 -6.18 15.89
CA LEU A 212 19.52 -6.31 16.95
C LEU A 212 20.15 -6.85 18.23
N ARG A 213 21.00 -7.88 18.15
CA ARG A 213 21.72 -8.42 19.32
C ARG A 213 22.65 -7.40 19.98
N GLU A 214 23.30 -6.56 19.20
CA GLU A 214 24.16 -5.48 19.73
C GLU A 214 23.32 -4.47 20.52
N LEU A 215 22.19 -4.04 19.97
CA LEU A 215 21.25 -3.13 20.62
C LEU A 215 20.62 -3.76 21.88
N LEU A 216 20.24 -5.03 21.81
CA LEU A 216 19.67 -5.76 22.95
C LEU A 216 20.63 -5.82 24.14
N ARG A 217 21.93 -6.07 23.90
CA ARG A 217 22.95 -6.04 24.96
C ARG A 217 23.01 -4.67 25.64
N PHE A 218 23.05 -3.59 24.85
CA PHE A 218 22.99 -2.24 25.39
C PHE A 218 21.72 -1.98 26.22
N MET A 219 20.55 -2.42 25.75
CA MET A 219 19.29 -2.26 26.49
C MET A 219 19.29 -3.05 27.81
N ARG A 220 19.87 -4.26 27.83
CA ARG A 220 20.06 -5.05 29.06
C ARG A 220 20.98 -4.32 30.04
N GLU A 221 22.10 -3.73 29.57
CA GLU A 221 22.97 -2.92 30.43
C GLU A 221 22.25 -1.71 31.06
N VAL A 222 21.39 -1.03 30.30
CA VAL A 222 20.58 0.08 30.83
C VAL A 222 19.58 -0.41 31.89
N ALA A 223 18.92 -1.55 31.64
CA ALA A 223 17.97 -2.15 32.58
C ALA A 223 18.67 -2.61 33.87
N ASP A 224 19.81 -3.28 33.76
CA ASP A 224 20.63 -3.74 34.89
C ASP A 224 21.13 -2.57 35.74
N ALA A 225 21.55 -1.46 35.10
CA ALA A 225 21.97 -0.25 35.78
C ALA A 225 20.83 0.49 36.51
N HIS A 226 19.57 0.23 36.13
CA HIS A 226 18.39 0.69 36.86
C HIS A 226 18.09 -0.18 38.08
N GLY A 227 18.35 -1.49 37.99
CA GLY A 227 18.39 -2.41 39.14
C GLY A 227 17.02 -2.70 39.77
N LEU A 228 15.96 -2.71 38.97
CA LEU A 228 14.60 -2.92 39.45
C LEU A 228 14.18 -4.39 39.36
N THR A 229 13.57 -4.90 40.43
CA THR A 229 13.05 -6.27 40.51
C THR A 229 11.62 -6.35 40.00
N LYS A 230 11.34 -7.34 39.15
CA LYS A 230 9.99 -7.66 38.66
C LYS A 230 9.09 -8.14 39.80
N ARG A 231 7.85 -7.67 39.81
CA ARG A 231 6.82 -8.07 40.78
C ARG A 231 6.14 -9.36 40.32
N ASN A 232 6.91 -10.45 40.31
CA ASN A 232 6.40 -11.78 39.91
C ASN A 232 5.24 -12.25 40.82
N ASP A 233 5.04 -11.64 41.98
CA ASP A 233 3.85 -11.80 42.82
C ASP A 233 2.55 -11.26 42.19
N TRP A 234 2.63 -10.46 41.12
CA TRP A 234 1.47 -10.04 40.32
C TRP A 234 1.04 -11.04 39.26
N ILE A 235 1.83 -12.10 39.03
CA ILE A 235 1.38 -13.25 38.26
C ILE A 235 0.48 -14.07 39.20
N PRO A 236 -0.79 -14.33 38.83
CA PRO A 236 -1.66 -15.16 39.66
C PRO A 236 -1.00 -16.51 39.94
N LYS A 237 -0.79 -16.79 41.23
CA LYS A 237 -0.25 -18.09 41.67
C LYS A 237 -1.39 -19.09 41.68
N VAL A 238 -1.14 -20.24 41.07
CA VAL A 238 -1.99 -21.42 41.29
C VAL A 238 -1.47 -22.08 42.58
N SER A 239 -2.33 -22.31 43.57
CA SER A 239 -1.90 -22.99 44.78
C SER A 239 -1.59 -24.46 44.49
N ALA A 240 -0.74 -25.10 45.29
CA ALA A 240 -0.44 -26.53 45.11
C ALA A 240 -1.70 -27.41 45.25
N GLU A 241 -2.67 -26.94 46.03
CA GLU A 241 -3.99 -27.55 46.17
C GLU A 241 -4.81 -27.40 44.88
N ASP A 242 -4.83 -26.21 44.29
CA ASP A 242 -5.51 -25.96 43.00
C ASP A 242 -4.88 -26.78 41.86
N GLU A 243 -3.55 -26.92 41.83
CA GLU A 243 -2.87 -27.76 40.82
C GLU A 243 -3.23 -29.24 40.99
N ALA A 244 -3.21 -29.75 42.22
CA ALA A 244 -3.59 -31.13 42.51
C ALA A 244 -5.06 -31.38 42.17
N ASN A 245 -5.94 -30.45 42.50
CA ASN A 245 -7.36 -30.51 42.19
C ASN A 245 -7.61 -30.46 40.67
N LEU A 246 -6.95 -29.55 39.95
CA LEU A 246 -7.03 -29.48 38.48
C LEU A 246 -6.55 -30.79 37.83
N ALA A 247 -5.52 -31.44 38.38
CA ALA A 247 -5.06 -32.74 37.90
C ALA A 247 -6.13 -33.84 38.12
N VAL A 248 -6.82 -33.85 39.26
CA VAL A 248 -7.95 -34.75 39.53
C VAL A 248 -9.10 -34.50 38.55
N LEU A 249 -9.48 -33.23 38.35
CA LEU A 249 -10.52 -32.84 37.39
C LEU A 249 -10.15 -33.25 35.97
N LYS A 250 -8.90 -33.04 35.53
CA LYS A 250 -8.39 -33.49 34.24
C LYS A 250 -8.50 -35.01 34.08
N GLU A 251 -8.12 -35.79 35.07
CA GLU A 251 -8.23 -37.26 35.01
C GLU A 251 -9.69 -37.75 34.98
N LYS A 252 -10.60 -37.11 35.74
CA LYS A 252 -12.05 -37.37 35.65
C LYS A 252 -12.58 -37.04 34.26
N ALA A 253 -12.26 -35.86 33.73
CA ALA A 253 -12.66 -35.42 32.40
C ALA A 253 -12.12 -36.33 31.29
N LYS A 254 -10.85 -36.75 31.38
CA LYS A 254 -10.21 -37.64 30.42
C LYS A 254 -10.94 -38.98 30.29
N LYS A 255 -11.40 -39.57 31.41
CA LYS A 255 -12.22 -40.79 31.40
C LYS A 255 -13.59 -40.54 30.76
N LEU A 256 -14.24 -39.43 31.07
CA LEU A 256 -15.55 -39.09 30.50
C LEU A 256 -15.48 -38.78 28.99
N LEU A 257 -14.36 -38.25 28.53
CA LEU A 257 -14.11 -37.86 27.13
C LEU A 257 -13.39 -38.92 26.31
N GLU A 258 -13.12 -40.10 26.88
CA GLU A 258 -12.41 -41.19 26.21
C GLU A 258 -13.08 -41.55 24.87
N GLY A 259 -12.28 -41.59 23.79
CA GLY A 259 -12.73 -41.84 22.41
C GLY A 259 -13.59 -40.73 21.78
N LYS A 260 -14.11 -39.77 22.57
CA LYS A 260 -14.94 -38.66 22.07
C LYS A 260 -14.09 -37.54 21.46
N LEU A 261 -12.92 -37.27 22.04
CA LEU A 261 -11.98 -36.29 21.48
C LEU A 261 -11.45 -36.70 20.11
N GLU A 262 -11.20 -37.99 19.88
CA GLU A 262 -10.78 -38.50 18.56
C GLU A 262 -11.89 -38.32 17.51
N LYS A 263 -13.15 -38.52 17.91
CA LYS A 263 -14.30 -38.20 17.04
C LYS A 263 -14.36 -36.70 16.72
N LEU A 264 -14.13 -35.82 17.70
CA LEU A 264 -14.09 -34.38 17.49
C LEU A 264 -12.94 -33.98 16.54
N LEU A 265 -11.78 -34.63 16.65
CA LEU A 265 -10.61 -34.47 15.77
C LEU A 265 -10.82 -34.98 14.33
N THR A 266 -11.91 -35.69 14.03
CA THR A 266 -12.17 -36.25 12.70
C THR A 266 -13.34 -35.59 11.98
N LEU A 267 -14.02 -34.64 12.62
CA LEU A 267 -15.07 -33.84 11.99
C LEU A 267 -14.45 -32.81 11.03
N SER A 268 -14.99 -32.74 9.81
CA SER A 268 -14.42 -31.93 8.72
C SER A 268 -14.89 -30.47 8.72
N SER A 269 -16.12 -30.20 9.19
CA SER A 269 -16.71 -28.87 9.23
C SER A 269 -16.36 -28.11 10.52
N LYS A 270 -16.06 -26.81 10.42
CA LYS A 270 -15.88 -25.95 11.62
C LYS A 270 -17.16 -25.86 12.46
N ALA A 271 -18.31 -25.73 11.81
CA ALA A 271 -19.60 -25.59 12.51
C ALA A 271 -19.98 -26.88 13.25
N GLU A 272 -19.77 -28.05 12.63
CA GLU A 272 -20.03 -29.35 13.27
C GLU A 272 -19.09 -29.58 14.45
N ARG A 273 -17.81 -29.24 14.31
CA ARG A 273 -16.83 -29.29 15.41
C ARG A 273 -17.26 -28.40 16.57
N ALA A 274 -17.60 -27.14 16.31
CA ALA A 274 -18.02 -26.21 17.37
C ALA A 274 -19.29 -26.70 18.11
N ALA A 275 -20.25 -27.27 17.38
CA ALA A 275 -21.44 -27.86 17.97
C ALA A 275 -21.13 -29.08 18.84
N GLU A 276 -20.27 -29.99 18.38
CA GLU A 276 -19.85 -31.16 19.16
C GLU A 276 -18.98 -30.76 20.35
N GLU A 277 -18.08 -29.79 20.19
CA GLU A 277 -17.29 -29.21 21.29
C GLU A 277 -18.21 -28.67 22.38
N THR A 278 -19.20 -27.86 22.01
CA THR A 278 -20.21 -27.33 22.94
C THR A 278 -20.96 -28.45 23.65
N ARG A 279 -21.34 -29.50 22.91
CA ARG A 279 -22.02 -30.67 23.49
C ARG A 279 -21.14 -31.42 24.49
N LEU A 280 -19.85 -31.61 24.17
CA LEU A 280 -18.89 -32.28 25.06
C LEU A 280 -18.58 -31.44 26.30
N LYS A 281 -18.45 -30.11 26.16
CA LYS A 281 -18.31 -29.18 27.28
C LYS A 281 -19.54 -29.22 28.19
N GLN A 282 -20.76 -29.20 27.65
CA GLN A 282 -21.99 -29.33 28.44
C GLN A 282 -22.09 -30.70 29.14
N MET A 283 -21.76 -31.78 28.44
CA MET A 283 -21.75 -33.13 29.03
C MET A 283 -20.74 -33.22 30.19
N LEU A 284 -19.57 -32.59 30.04
CA LEU A 284 -18.56 -32.53 31.10
C LEU A 284 -19.06 -31.71 32.29
N ASP A 285 -19.68 -30.55 32.04
CA ASP A 285 -20.27 -29.69 33.07
C ASP A 285 -21.40 -30.40 33.84
N ASP A 286 -22.29 -31.10 33.13
CA ASP A 286 -23.37 -31.88 33.75
C ASP A 286 -22.83 -33.03 34.60
N ALA A 287 -21.82 -33.76 34.11
CA ALA A 287 -21.19 -34.84 34.87
C ALA A 287 -20.48 -34.33 36.12
N PHE A 288 -19.82 -33.18 36.04
CA PHE A 288 -19.17 -32.53 37.18
C PHE A 288 -20.20 -31.97 38.17
N LYS A 289 -21.37 -31.52 37.70
CA LYS A 289 -22.47 -31.11 38.57
C LYS A 289 -23.05 -32.26 39.40
N ASP A 290 -23.09 -33.45 38.83
CA ASP A 290 -23.62 -34.65 39.48
C ASP A 290 -22.59 -35.36 40.37
N ASP A 291 -21.31 -34.95 40.31
CA ASP A 291 -20.23 -35.46 41.14
C ASP A 291 -20.10 -34.67 42.45
N ASN A 292 -20.45 -35.30 43.58
CA ASN A 292 -20.41 -34.67 44.90
C ASN A 292 -19.00 -34.29 45.38
N GLU A 293 -17.95 -34.77 44.71
CA GLU A 293 -16.56 -34.40 44.99
C GLU A 293 -16.11 -33.16 44.20
N VAL A 294 -16.94 -32.63 43.30
CA VAL A 294 -16.62 -31.45 42.48
C VAL A 294 -17.39 -30.25 42.99
N THR A 295 -16.65 -29.20 43.38
CA THR A 295 -17.24 -27.96 43.90
C THR A 295 -17.79 -27.08 42.78
N LYS A 296 -18.49 -26.00 43.16
CA LYS A 296 -18.99 -25.02 42.19
C LYS A 296 -17.85 -24.23 41.55
N GLU A 297 -16.79 -23.99 42.31
CA GLU A 297 -15.56 -23.35 41.86
C GLU A 297 -14.83 -24.24 40.85
N ASP A 298 -14.75 -25.55 41.10
CA ASP A 298 -14.16 -26.53 40.16
C ASP A 298 -14.90 -26.59 38.82
N ARG A 299 -16.22 -26.42 38.85
CA ARG A 299 -17.03 -26.36 37.62
C ARG A 299 -16.70 -25.14 36.76
N ALA A 300 -16.17 -24.06 37.33
CA ALA A 300 -15.72 -22.92 36.53
C ALA A 300 -14.48 -23.27 35.68
N GLU A 301 -13.74 -24.33 36.04
CA GLU A 301 -12.54 -24.78 35.33
C GLU A 301 -12.84 -25.77 34.19
N VAL A 302 -14.11 -26.16 33.96
CA VAL A 302 -14.50 -27.11 32.90
C VAL A 302 -13.94 -26.71 31.55
N GLU A 303 -14.01 -25.43 31.19
CA GLU A 303 -13.51 -24.93 29.92
C GLU A 303 -11.99 -25.04 29.81
N ASN A 304 -11.26 -24.68 30.88
CA ASN A 304 -9.80 -24.78 30.93
C ASN A 304 -9.34 -26.26 30.88
N VAL A 305 -10.01 -27.14 31.61
CA VAL A 305 -9.76 -28.59 31.60
C VAL A 305 -10.00 -29.18 30.21
N PHE A 306 -11.13 -28.84 29.59
CA PHE A 306 -11.44 -29.29 28.24
C PHE A 306 -10.40 -28.80 27.24
N HIS A 307 -10.03 -27.51 27.30
CA HIS A 307 -9.03 -26.91 26.43
C HIS A 307 -7.65 -27.58 26.56
N ALA A 308 -7.23 -27.89 27.79
CA ALA A 308 -5.99 -28.60 28.04
C ALA A 308 -6.00 -30.02 27.42
N LEU A 309 -7.06 -30.80 27.66
CA LEU A 309 -7.19 -32.15 27.10
C LEU A 309 -7.30 -32.12 25.56
N TRP A 310 -7.99 -31.12 25.03
CA TRP A 310 -8.05 -30.89 23.59
C TRP A 310 -6.67 -30.63 23.00
N THR A 311 -5.89 -29.73 23.61
CA THR A 311 -4.52 -29.40 23.19
C THR A 311 -3.60 -30.63 23.24
N GLU A 312 -3.71 -31.45 24.30
CA GLU A 312 -2.99 -32.73 24.41
C GLU A 312 -3.36 -33.70 23.29
N ALA A 313 -4.65 -33.83 22.98
CA ALA A 313 -5.14 -34.71 21.92
C ALA A 313 -4.67 -34.27 20.52
N VAL A 314 -4.74 -32.96 20.22
CA VAL A 314 -4.22 -32.42 18.96
C VAL A 314 -2.69 -32.60 18.87
N THR A 315 -1.97 -32.33 19.95
CA THR A 315 -0.50 -32.48 20.00
C THR A 315 -0.09 -33.94 19.73
N ALA A 316 -0.76 -34.91 20.36
CA ALA A 316 -0.54 -36.32 20.11
C ALA A 316 -0.81 -36.67 18.63
N ARG A 317 -1.88 -36.15 18.03
CA ARG A 317 -2.17 -36.36 16.62
C ARG A 317 -1.09 -35.80 15.68
N VAL A 318 -0.57 -34.62 15.98
CA VAL A 318 0.47 -33.97 15.17
C VAL A 318 1.80 -34.74 15.27
N PHE A 319 2.24 -35.12 16.46
CA PHE A 319 3.57 -35.71 16.64
C PHE A 319 3.60 -37.24 16.58
N HIS A 320 2.56 -37.92 17.07
CA HIS A 320 2.51 -39.39 17.05
C HIS A 320 1.90 -39.93 15.76
N ASP A 321 0.76 -39.38 15.33
CA ASP A 321 0.06 -39.87 14.13
C ASP A 321 0.54 -39.20 12.84
N ALA A 322 1.35 -38.15 12.94
CA ALA A 322 1.84 -37.33 11.82
C ALA A 322 0.70 -36.79 10.93
N LYS A 323 -0.42 -36.41 11.54
CA LYS A 323 -1.63 -35.92 10.86
C LYS A 323 -2.11 -34.60 11.44
N ARG A 324 -2.78 -33.82 10.60
CA ARG A 324 -3.49 -32.60 11.03
C ARG A 324 -4.88 -32.92 11.55
N VAL A 325 -5.49 -31.93 12.21
CA VAL A 325 -6.86 -31.98 12.74
C VAL A 325 -7.95 -32.19 11.69
N ASP A 326 -7.67 -31.87 10.42
CA ASP A 326 -8.59 -32.08 9.30
C ASP A 326 -8.15 -33.26 8.41
N GLY A 327 -7.13 -34.00 8.82
CA GLY A 327 -6.57 -35.15 8.10
C GLY A 327 -5.61 -34.81 6.97
N ARG A 328 -5.37 -33.53 6.66
CA ARG A 328 -4.39 -33.13 5.65
C ARG A 328 -2.96 -33.49 6.05
N ALA A 329 -2.10 -33.62 5.05
CA ALA A 329 -0.66 -33.59 5.28
C ALA A 329 -0.19 -32.19 5.71
N PHE A 330 0.97 -32.11 6.37
CA PHE A 330 1.54 -30.84 6.83
C PHE A 330 1.82 -29.85 5.69
N GLY A 331 2.18 -30.35 4.50
CA GLY A 331 2.46 -29.54 3.32
C GLY A 331 1.25 -29.21 2.43
N GLU A 332 0.05 -29.68 2.76
CA GLU A 332 -1.12 -29.66 1.89
C GLU A 332 -2.00 -28.42 2.11
N ILE A 333 -2.43 -27.76 1.03
CA ILE A 333 -3.37 -26.63 1.07
C ILE A 333 -4.82 -27.13 1.11
N ARG A 334 -5.74 -26.32 1.65
CA ARG A 334 -7.18 -26.61 1.56
C ARG A 334 -7.68 -26.49 0.12
N PRO A 335 -8.82 -27.12 -0.21
CA PRO A 335 -9.44 -26.98 -1.53
C PRO A 335 -9.63 -25.52 -1.94
N LEU A 336 -9.30 -25.21 -3.20
CA LEU A 336 -9.42 -23.87 -3.77
C LEU A 336 -10.60 -23.79 -4.74
N SER A 337 -11.45 -22.78 -4.55
CA SER A 337 -12.46 -22.35 -5.52
C SER A 337 -12.29 -20.86 -5.82
N ILE A 338 -12.29 -20.50 -7.10
CA ILE A 338 -11.98 -19.16 -7.55
C ILE A 338 -12.94 -18.77 -8.66
N GLU A 339 -13.58 -17.61 -8.52
CA GLU A 339 -14.45 -17.01 -9.53
C GLU A 339 -14.06 -15.54 -9.76
N VAL A 340 -14.20 -15.06 -11.00
CA VAL A 340 -13.93 -13.66 -11.38
C VAL A 340 -15.12 -13.10 -12.16
N GLY A 341 -15.32 -11.78 -12.14
CA GLY A 341 -16.45 -11.14 -12.82
C GLY A 341 -17.82 -11.46 -12.22
N LEU A 342 -17.87 -11.74 -10.91
CA LEU A 342 -19.08 -12.15 -10.18
C LEU A 342 -20.16 -11.05 -10.18
N LEU A 343 -19.75 -9.79 -10.02
CA LEU A 343 -20.67 -8.68 -9.80
C LEU A 343 -20.91 -7.90 -11.11
N PRO A 344 -22.18 -7.73 -11.56
CA PRO A 344 -22.47 -7.22 -12.90
C PRO A 344 -22.03 -5.78 -13.20
N ARG A 345 -21.85 -4.94 -12.16
CA ARG A 345 -21.64 -3.49 -12.31
C ARG A 345 -20.28 -2.99 -11.83
N THR A 346 -19.55 -3.80 -11.08
CA THR A 346 -18.25 -3.42 -10.55
C THR A 346 -17.20 -3.40 -11.66
N HIS A 347 -16.11 -2.66 -11.47
CA HIS A 347 -15.08 -2.59 -12.51
C HIS A 347 -14.29 -3.90 -12.61
N GLY A 348 -14.05 -4.56 -11.48
CA GLY A 348 -13.62 -5.95 -11.43
C GLY A 348 -14.01 -6.58 -10.10
N SER A 349 -14.20 -7.89 -10.09
CA SER A 349 -14.56 -8.63 -8.87
C SER A 349 -13.99 -10.04 -8.90
N ALA A 350 -13.67 -10.56 -7.72
CA ALA A 350 -13.22 -11.93 -7.55
C ALA A 350 -13.71 -12.51 -6.22
N LEU A 351 -14.17 -13.76 -6.25
CA LEU A 351 -14.46 -14.56 -5.07
C LEU A 351 -13.37 -15.61 -4.94
N PHE A 352 -12.49 -15.43 -3.96
CA PHE A 352 -11.44 -16.40 -3.65
C PHE A 352 -11.84 -17.20 -2.41
N THR A 353 -11.94 -18.52 -2.56
CA THR A 353 -12.28 -19.46 -1.48
C THR A 353 -11.17 -20.48 -1.31
N ARG A 354 -10.68 -20.62 -0.07
CA ARG A 354 -9.71 -21.64 0.35
C ARG A 354 -10.24 -22.35 1.59
N GLY A 355 -10.73 -23.57 1.40
CA GLY A 355 -11.54 -24.27 2.39
C GLY A 355 -12.75 -23.43 2.83
N GLU A 356 -12.86 -23.14 4.12
CA GLU A 356 -13.92 -22.30 4.69
C GLU A 356 -13.54 -20.81 4.80
N THR A 357 -12.38 -20.39 4.27
CA THR A 357 -12.03 -18.97 4.17
C THR A 357 -12.41 -18.43 2.80
N GLN A 358 -13.27 -17.41 2.78
CA GLN A 358 -13.79 -16.81 1.56
C GLN A 358 -13.67 -15.28 1.61
N ALA A 359 -13.07 -14.70 0.58
CA ALA A 359 -12.93 -13.27 0.41
C ALA A 359 -13.54 -12.82 -0.93
N LEU A 360 -14.51 -11.91 -0.87
CA LEU A 360 -15.02 -11.20 -2.04
C LEU A 360 -14.21 -9.91 -2.18
N SER A 361 -13.42 -9.79 -3.24
CA SER A 361 -12.61 -8.61 -3.52
C SER A 361 -13.17 -7.86 -4.73
N VAL A 362 -13.29 -6.54 -4.62
CA VAL A 362 -13.92 -5.69 -5.62
C VAL A 362 -13.03 -4.49 -5.92
N VAL A 363 -12.75 -4.27 -7.20
CA VAL A 363 -12.00 -3.13 -7.72
C VAL A 363 -12.94 -2.01 -8.15
N THR A 364 -12.60 -0.79 -7.75
CA THR A 364 -13.14 0.46 -8.29
C THR A 364 -11.99 1.31 -8.84
N LEU A 365 -12.17 1.84 -10.04
CA LEU A 365 -11.22 2.71 -10.75
C LEU A 365 -11.79 4.13 -10.77
N GLY A 366 -11.00 5.10 -10.38
CA GLY A 366 -11.36 6.53 -10.36
C GLY A 366 -10.36 7.37 -11.14
N SER A 367 -10.70 8.65 -11.32
CA SER A 367 -9.81 9.68 -11.86
C SER A 367 -8.56 9.90 -11.00
N PRO A 368 -7.51 10.54 -11.52
CA PRO A 368 -6.37 11.00 -10.74
C PRO A 368 -6.75 11.86 -9.52
N SER A 369 -7.79 12.70 -9.62
CA SER A 369 -8.27 13.49 -8.49
C SER A 369 -8.93 12.68 -7.37
N SER A 370 -9.24 11.40 -7.61
CA SER A 370 -9.83 10.51 -6.59
C SER A 370 -8.80 9.93 -5.61
N GLU A 371 -7.50 10.23 -5.78
CA GLU A 371 -6.45 9.80 -4.85
C GLU A 371 -6.77 10.28 -3.41
N GLN A 372 -6.54 9.41 -2.43
CA GLN A 372 -6.77 9.76 -1.03
C GLN A 372 -5.69 10.75 -0.56
N THR A 373 -6.10 11.90 -0.04
CA THR A 373 -5.16 12.85 0.59
C THR A 373 -4.78 12.36 1.98
N LEU A 374 -3.48 12.26 2.24
CA LEU A 374 -2.91 11.93 3.54
C LEU A 374 -2.38 13.20 4.20
N ASP A 375 -2.79 13.43 5.44
CA ASP A 375 -2.38 14.55 6.30
C ASP A 375 -2.11 14.01 7.71
N THR A 376 -0.96 13.36 7.88
CA THR A 376 -0.50 12.77 9.13
C THR A 376 0.77 13.48 9.62
N MET A 377 1.30 13.05 10.76
CA MET A 377 2.59 13.55 11.25
C MET A 377 3.71 13.28 10.23
N GLU A 378 3.80 12.03 9.80
CA GLU A 378 4.88 11.50 8.95
C GLU A 378 4.66 11.80 7.47
N GLU A 379 3.41 11.68 7.01
CA GLU A 379 3.07 11.75 5.59
C GLU A 379 2.19 12.96 5.27
N SER A 380 2.55 13.68 4.21
CA SER A 380 1.70 14.67 3.58
C SER A 380 1.75 14.43 2.08
N GLY A 381 0.68 13.88 1.52
CA GLY A 381 0.74 13.38 0.15
C GLY A 381 -0.57 12.79 -0.33
N LYS A 382 -0.48 11.97 -1.37
CA LYS A 382 -1.62 11.31 -2.00
C LYS A 382 -1.37 9.82 -2.14
N LYS A 383 -2.39 9.04 -1.83
CA LYS A 383 -2.40 7.59 -1.92
C LYS A 383 -3.25 7.15 -3.10
N ARG A 384 -2.57 6.62 -4.11
CA ARG A 384 -3.17 6.20 -5.38
C ARG A 384 -3.85 4.83 -5.32
N TYR A 385 -3.24 3.90 -4.59
CA TYR A 385 -3.78 2.58 -4.36
C TYR A 385 -4.26 2.48 -2.92
N MET A 386 -5.52 2.10 -2.75
CA MET A 386 -6.13 1.93 -1.44
C MET A 386 -6.68 0.51 -1.35
N HIS A 387 -6.28 -0.23 -0.32
CA HIS A 387 -6.89 -1.51 -0.02
C HIS A 387 -7.64 -1.45 1.31
N HIS A 388 -8.96 -1.60 1.26
CA HIS A 388 -9.80 -1.69 2.46
C HIS A 388 -10.19 -3.14 2.71
N TYR A 389 -10.15 -3.54 3.97
CA TYR A 389 -10.46 -4.89 4.41
C TYR A 389 -11.55 -4.81 5.47
N ASN A 390 -12.61 -5.62 5.31
CA ASN A 390 -13.73 -5.67 6.24
C ASN A 390 -13.95 -7.10 6.75
N PHE A 391 -14.16 -7.23 8.05
CA PHE A 391 -14.40 -8.51 8.73
C PHE A 391 -15.73 -8.48 9.49
N PRO A 392 -16.86 -8.70 8.80
CA PRO A 392 -18.17 -8.66 9.43
C PRO A 392 -18.40 -9.87 10.35
N GLY A 393 -19.16 -9.71 11.43
CA GLY A 393 -19.39 -10.78 12.42
C GLY A 393 -19.96 -12.08 11.83
N PHE A 394 -20.80 -11.99 10.80
CA PHE A 394 -21.34 -13.18 10.12
C PHE A 394 -20.25 -14.06 9.50
N SER A 395 -19.08 -13.51 9.18
CA SER A 395 -17.97 -14.26 8.57
C SER A 395 -17.39 -15.34 9.49
N VAL A 396 -17.65 -15.22 10.80
CA VAL A 396 -17.33 -16.24 11.81
C VAL A 396 -18.57 -16.83 12.47
N GLY A 397 -19.77 -16.47 12.00
CA GLY A 397 -21.05 -16.94 12.56
C GLY A 397 -21.48 -16.20 13.83
N GLU A 398 -20.94 -15.02 14.11
CA GLU A 398 -21.20 -14.27 15.34
C GLU A 398 -22.02 -12.99 15.09
N VAL A 399 -22.70 -12.52 16.13
CA VAL A 399 -23.38 -11.22 16.12
C VAL A 399 -22.44 -10.16 16.71
N SER A 400 -22.04 -9.19 15.90
CA SER A 400 -21.23 -8.05 16.32
C SER A 400 -21.86 -6.74 15.86
N PRO A 401 -21.92 -5.68 16.70
CA PRO A 401 -22.39 -4.38 16.25
C PRO A 401 -21.45 -3.80 15.18
N LEU A 402 -22.02 -3.23 14.11
CA LEU A 402 -21.25 -2.49 13.11
C LEU A 402 -20.72 -1.20 13.73
N ARG A 403 -19.46 -1.23 14.16
CA ARG A 403 -18.69 -0.07 14.64
C ARG A 403 -17.75 0.41 13.52
N GLY A 404 -16.86 1.36 13.84
CA GLY A 404 -15.78 1.73 12.93
C GLY A 404 -14.77 0.58 12.74
N VAL A 405 -13.98 0.68 11.67
CA VAL A 405 -12.93 -0.30 11.32
C VAL A 405 -11.95 -0.51 12.47
N SER A 406 -11.74 -1.77 12.84
CA SER A 406 -10.85 -2.21 13.93
C SER A 406 -9.37 -2.11 13.57
N ARG A 407 -8.50 -2.14 14.59
CA ARG A 407 -7.03 -2.23 14.39
C ARG A 407 -6.66 -3.48 13.58
N ARG A 408 -7.36 -4.60 13.80
CA ARG A 408 -7.11 -5.87 13.09
C ARG A 408 -7.37 -5.73 11.59
N GLU A 409 -8.50 -5.14 11.24
CA GLU A 409 -8.91 -4.91 9.85
C GLU A 409 -7.95 -3.97 9.11
N ILE A 410 -7.53 -2.86 9.75
CA ILE A 410 -6.54 -1.93 9.16
C ILE A 410 -5.23 -2.65 8.87
N GLY A 411 -4.67 -3.40 9.83
CA GLY A 411 -3.39 -4.09 9.57
C GLY A 411 -3.48 -5.27 8.61
N HIS A 412 -4.63 -5.97 8.52
CA HIS A 412 -4.83 -6.96 7.45
C HIS A 412 -4.96 -6.30 6.08
N GLY A 413 -5.66 -5.17 6.00
CA GLY A 413 -5.76 -4.36 4.79
C GLY A 413 -4.40 -3.86 4.33
N ALA A 414 -3.60 -3.30 5.24
CA ALA A 414 -2.25 -2.83 4.96
C ALA A 414 -1.29 -3.95 4.51
N LEU A 415 -1.40 -5.15 5.08
CA LEU A 415 -0.61 -6.31 4.64
C LEU A 415 -0.94 -6.71 3.20
N ALA A 416 -2.22 -6.81 2.86
CA ALA A 416 -2.65 -7.11 1.49
C ALA A 416 -2.26 -5.97 0.53
N GLU A 417 -2.34 -4.73 0.98
CA GLU A 417 -1.89 -3.57 0.21
C GLU A 417 -0.40 -3.67 -0.12
N LYS A 418 0.42 -3.88 0.92
CA LYS A 418 1.88 -4.05 0.85
C LYS A 418 2.26 -5.19 -0.10
N ALA A 419 1.50 -6.28 -0.11
CA ALA A 419 1.73 -7.40 -1.01
C ALA A 419 1.46 -7.08 -2.49
N ILE A 420 0.51 -6.19 -2.79
CA ILE A 420 0.09 -5.86 -4.16
C ILE A 420 0.86 -4.66 -4.74
N LEU A 421 1.25 -3.69 -3.91
CA LEU A 421 1.95 -2.47 -4.34
C LEU A 421 3.12 -2.72 -5.33
N PRO A 422 4.00 -3.72 -5.15
CA PRO A 422 5.14 -3.94 -6.04
C PRO A 422 4.78 -4.27 -7.50
N VAL A 423 3.60 -4.86 -7.73
CA VAL A 423 3.17 -5.31 -9.07
C VAL A 423 2.24 -4.32 -9.77
N LEU A 424 1.85 -3.23 -9.11
CA LEU A 424 0.98 -2.22 -9.72
C LEU A 424 1.71 -1.44 -10.83
N PRO A 425 0.98 -0.96 -11.85
CA PRO A 425 1.58 -0.12 -12.88
C PRO A 425 2.10 1.18 -12.28
N LYS A 426 3.42 1.40 -12.37
CA LYS A 426 4.13 2.58 -11.88
C LYS A 426 3.99 3.79 -12.81
N ASP A 427 3.81 3.53 -14.10
CA ASP A 427 3.66 4.55 -15.13
C ASP A 427 2.25 5.15 -15.09
N LYS A 428 2.15 6.34 -14.48
CA LYS A 428 0.88 7.07 -14.35
C LYS A 428 0.34 7.55 -15.69
N GLU A 429 1.18 7.77 -16.71
CA GLU A 429 0.71 8.17 -18.03
C GLU A 429 0.03 7.01 -18.75
N LYS A 430 0.56 5.79 -18.61
CA LYS A 430 -0.01 4.58 -19.20
C LYS A 430 -1.23 4.04 -18.46
N PHE A 431 -1.26 4.18 -17.13
CA PHE A 431 -2.42 3.77 -16.33
C PHE A 431 -2.79 4.85 -15.31
N PRO A 432 -3.43 5.95 -15.74
CA PRO A 432 -3.72 7.16 -14.94
C PRO A 432 -4.89 7.00 -13.95
N TYR A 433 -5.09 5.81 -13.41
CA TYR A 433 -6.24 5.51 -12.56
C TYR A 433 -5.87 5.54 -11.09
N THR A 434 -6.74 6.12 -10.27
CA THR A 434 -6.78 5.80 -8.85
C THR A 434 -7.46 4.45 -8.67
N ILE A 435 -6.90 3.59 -7.81
CA ILE A 435 -7.37 2.21 -7.66
C ILE A 435 -7.78 1.99 -6.20
N ARG A 436 -9.04 1.60 -5.99
CA ARG A 436 -9.54 1.16 -4.71
C ARG A 436 -9.93 -0.32 -4.79
N VAL A 437 -9.38 -1.12 -3.89
CA VAL A 437 -9.81 -2.50 -3.67
C VAL A 437 -10.50 -2.59 -2.32
N VAL A 438 -11.63 -3.29 -2.27
CA VAL A 438 -12.31 -3.65 -1.03
C VAL A 438 -12.40 -5.17 -0.96
N SER A 439 -11.86 -5.76 0.10
CA SER A 439 -12.04 -7.19 0.41
C SER A 439 -13.00 -7.36 1.58
N ASP A 440 -14.18 -7.87 1.28
CA ASP A 440 -15.17 -8.27 2.28
C ASP A 440 -15.01 -9.77 2.57
N ILE A 441 -14.76 -10.11 3.83
CA ILE A 441 -14.63 -11.50 4.24
C ILE A 441 -16.00 -12.12 4.42
N MET A 442 -16.31 -13.11 3.59
CA MET A 442 -17.62 -13.79 3.59
C MET A 442 -17.65 -14.96 4.56
N SER A 443 -16.51 -15.61 4.76
CA SER A 443 -16.32 -16.69 5.72
C SER A 443 -14.84 -16.75 6.15
N SER A 444 -14.56 -17.11 7.40
CA SER A 444 -13.18 -17.21 7.89
C SER A 444 -12.94 -18.43 8.78
N ASN A 445 -11.99 -19.26 8.36
CA ASN A 445 -11.39 -20.32 9.18
C ASN A 445 -9.87 -20.42 8.97
N GLY A 446 -9.21 -19.31 8.66
CA GLY A 446 -7.75 -19.27 8.49
C GLY A 446 -7.32 -18.20 7.49
N SER A 447 -6.39 -17.35 7.93
CA SER A 447 -5.74 -16.27 7.17
C SER A 447 -6.56 -15.65 6.03
N SER A 448 -7.61 -14.93 6.41
CA SER A 448 -8.43 -14.15 5.49
C SER A 448 -7.66 -12.99 4.85
N SER A 449 -6.58 -12.48 5.45
CA SER A 449 -5.69 -11.48 4.83
C SER A 449 -4.97 -12.01 3.58
N MET A 450 -4.53 -13.27 3.60
CA MET A 450 -3.93 -13.91 2.43
C MET A 450 -4.97 -14.23 1.36
N ALA A 451 -6.21 -14.58 1.77
CA ALA A 451 -7.32 -14.70 0.84
C ALA A 451 -7.66 -13.34 0.17
N SER A 452 -7.62 -12.23 0.91
CA SER A 452 -7.77 -10.87 0.37
C SER A 452 -6.66 -10.50 -0.60
N THR A 453 -5.42 -10.93 -0.34
CA THR A 453 -4.30 -10.72 -1.27
C THR A 453 -4.56 -11.42 -2.61
N CYS A 454 -4.93 -12.71 -2.58
CA CYS A 454 -5.27 -13.46 -3.78
C CYS A 454 -6.49 -12.87 -4.51
N GLY A 455 -7.56 -12.55 -3.77
CA GLY A 455 -8.76 -11.92 -4.32
C GLY A 455 -8.49 -10.54 -4.94
N SER A 456 -7.61 -9.75 -4.33
CA SER A 456 -7.16 -8.46 -4.87
C SER A 456 -6.44 -8.64 -6.19
N SER A 457 -5.47 -9.55 -6.26
CA SER A 457 -4.76 -9.84 -7.52
C SER A 457 -5.74 -10.24 -8.63
N LEU A 458 -6.67 -11.15 -8.34
CA LEU A 458 -7.67 -11.62 -9.31
C LEU A 458 -8.62 -10.52 -9.77
N SER A 459 -9.14 -9.73 -8.82
CA SER A 459 -10.09 -8.64 -9.13
C SER A 459 -9.42 -7.49 -9.90
N LEU A 460 -8.14 -7.21 -9.66
CA LEU A 460 -7.34 -6.26 -10.45
C LEU A 460 -7.18 -6.74 -11.89
N MET A 461 -6.86 -8.01 -12.09
CA MET A 461 -6.78 -8.62 -13.43
C MET A 461 -8.14 -8.60 -14.13
N ASP A 462 -9.22 -8.93 -13.41
CA ASP A 462 -10.60 -8.86 -13.92
C ASP A 462 -11.00 -7.43 -14.32
N ALA A 463 -10.53 -6.42 -13.59
CA ALA A 463 -10.75 -5.02 -13.91
C ALA A 463 -9.94 -4.49 -15.11
N GLY A 464 -9.01 -5.29 -15.65
CA GLY A 464 -8.09 -4.86 -16.70
C GLY A 464 -6.95 -3.96 -16.20
N VAL A 465 -6.64 -4.00 -14.89
CA VAL A 465 -5.46 -3.31 -14.35
C VAL A 465 -4.21 -4.06 -14.82
N PRO A 466 -3.25 -3.41 -15.50
CA PRO A 466 -2.07 -4.05 -16.04
C PRO A 466 -1.01 -4.29 -14.95
N ILE A 467 -1.33 -5.16 -13.98
CA ILE A 467 -0.37 -5.62 -12.99
C ILE A 467 0.73 -6.44 -13.67
N THR A 468 1.98 -6.30 -13.21
CA THR A 468 3.15 -6.94 -13.84
C THR A 468 3.20 -8.45 -13.62
N ALA A 469 2.60 -8.93 -12.53
CA ALA A 469 2.46 -10.35 -12.21
C ALA A 469 1.32 -10.56 -11.19
N PRO A 470 0.65 -11.72 -11.19
CA PRO A 470 -0.28 -12.09 -10.13
C PRO A 470 0.46 -12.36 -8.81
N VAL A 471 -0.19 -12.00 -7.70
CA VAL A 471 0.33 -12.17 -6.34
C VAL A 471 -0.60 -13.10 -5.57
N ALA A 472 -0.03 -14.12 -4.92
CA ALA A 472 -0.76 -14.98 -4.00
C ALA A 472 -0.18 -14.89 -2.60
N GLY A 473 -1.02 -15.16 -1.60
CA GLY A 473 -0.67 -15.25 -0.21
C GLY A 473 -0.91 -16.63 0.38
N ILE A 474 -0.01 -17.09 1.23
CA ILE A 474 -0.14 -18.29 2.05
C ILE A 474 0.12 -17.94 3.51
N ALA A 475 -0.54 -18.65 4.42
CA ALA A 475 -0.26 -18.54 5.84
C ALA A 475 0.21 -19.88 6.38
N MET A 476 1.28 -19.82 7.14
CA MET A 476 1.99 -20.95 7.69
C MET A 476 1.79 -20.98 9.19
N GLY A 477 1.55 -22.17 9.72
CA GLY A 477 1.52 -22.45 11.14
C GLY A 477 2.79 -23.13 11.59
N ILE A 478 3.04 -23.11 12.89
CA ILE A 478 3.91 -24.06 13.57
C ILE A 478 3.11 -24.72 14.67
N TRP A 479 3.36 -26.01 14.91
CA TRP A 479 2.89 -26.69 16.10
C TRP A 479 4.12 -27.17 16.87
N THR A 480 4.22 -26.83 18.16
CA THR A 480 5.33 -27.23 19.02
C THR A 480 4.87 -28.17 20.13
N THR A 481 5.80 -28.96 20.67
CA THR A 481 5.60 -29.56 22.00
C THR A 481 5.59 -28.47 23.08
N PRO A 482 5.02 -28.71 24.28
CA PRO A 482 4.96 -27.70 25.35
C PRO A 482 6.31 -27.16 25.81
N ASP A 483 7.38 -27.96 25.67
CA ASP A 483 8.77 -27.58 25.97
C ASP A 483 9.50 -26.97 24.76
N GLU A 484 8.80 -26.78 23.65
CA GLU A 484 9.33 -26.33 22.35
C GLU A 484 10.49 -27.18 21.78
N SER A 485 10.70 -28.40 22.27
CA SER A 485 11.82 -29.26 21.84
C SER A 485 11.60 -29.89 20.46
N GLN A 486 10.33 -30.05 20.06
CA GLN A 486 9.95 -30.54 18.73
C GLN A 486 8.94 -29.60 18.08
N TYR A 487 8.99 -29.51 16.75
CA TYR A 487 8.07 -28.69 15.97
C TYR A 487 7.65 -29.33 14.64
N LYS A 488 6.50 -28.90 14.11
CA LYS A 488 6.02 -29.20 12.75
C LYS A 488 5.47 -27.93 12.09
N ILE A 489 5.86 -27.67 10.84
CA ILE A 489 5.38 -26.53 10.06
C ILE A 489 4.14 -26.94 9.26
N LEU A 490 3.09 -26.13 9.33
CA LEU A 490 1.78 -26.38 8.73
C LEU A 490 1.55 -25.41 7.57
N THR A 491 1.32 -25.92 6.36
CA THR A 491 0.88 -25.12 5.22
C THR A 491 -0.61 -24.81 5.33
N ASP A 492 -1.00 -23.57 5.06
CA ASP A 492 -2.39 -23.13 5.05
C ASP A 492 -3.11 -23.45 6.37
N LEU A 493 -2.66 -22.80 7.45
CA LEU A 493 -3.19 -23.03 8.78
C LEU A 493 -4.70 -22.73 8.87
N GLN A 494 -5.40 -23.56 9.64
CA GLN A 494 -6.78 -23.31 10.06
C GLN A 494 -6.82 -22.51 11.37
N GLY A 495 -7.97 -21.90 11.67
CA GLY A 495 -8.15 -21.15 12.93
C GLY A 495 -7.89 -22.00 14.18
N ILE A 496 -8.20 -23.29 14.15
CA ILE A 496 -7.94 -24.21 15.27
C ILE A 496 -6.46 -24.61 15.42
N GLU A 497 -5.68 -24.45 14.36
CA GLU A 497 -4.23 -24.71 14.37
C GLU A 497 -3.45 -23.46 14.82
N ASP A 498 -4.12 -22.33 14.96
CA ASP A 498 -3.60 -21.08 15.52
C ASP A 498 -3.73 -21.07 17.06
N HIS A 499 -3.09 -22.05 17.71
CA HIS A 499 -3.16 -22.29 19.16
C HIS A 499 -2.11 -21.49 19.96
N ASP A 500 -2.13 -21.57 21.29
CA ASP A 500 -1.24 -20.81 22.20
C ASP A 500 0.26 -21.14 22.04
N GLY A 501 0.58 -22.30 21.47
CA GLY A 501 1.96 -22.70 21.11
C GLY A 501 2.26 -22.56 19.62
N GLY A 502 1.49 -21.71 18.93
CA GLY A 502 1.52 -21.58 17.48
C GLY A 502 2.28 -20.37 16.95
N MET A 503 2.17 -20.22 15.64
CA MET A 503 2.71 -19.13 14.83
C MET A 503 1.73 -18.86 13.69
N ASP A 504 1.59 -17.61 13.27
CA ASP A 504 0.92 -17.21 12.04
C ASP A 504 1.91 -16.42 11.16
N PHE A 505 2.63 -17.16 10.32
CA PHE A 505 3.62 -16.62 9.38
C PHE A 505 2.99 -16.52 7.98
N LYS A 506 2.68 -15.29 7.59
CA LYS A 506 2.06 -14.94 6.32
C LYS A 506 3.14 -14.57 5.31
N VAL A 507 3.10 -15.20 4.14
CA VAL A 507 4.03 -14.93 3.03
C VAL A 507 3.21 -14.68 1.76
N ALA A 508 3.40 -13.51 1.17
CA ALA A 508 2.81 -13.15 -0.12
C ALA A 508 3.89 -12.85 -1.15
N GLY A 509 3.57 -13.08 -2.42
CA GLY A 509 4.53 -12.90 -3.50
C GLY A 509 4.05 -13.40 -4.85
N THR A 510 4.89 -13.18 -5.85
CA THR A 510 4.72 -13.67 -7.20
C THR A 510 5.49 -14.99 -7.39
N VAL A 511 5.59 -15.44 -8.64
CA VAL A 511 6.48 -16.55 -9.02
C VAL A 511 7.97 -16.19 -8.88
N LYS A 512 8.33 -14.89 -8.95
CA LYS A 512 9.72 -14.43 -8.88
C LYS A 512 10.22 -14.34 -7.45
N GLY A 513 9.36 -13.92 -6.52
CA GLY A 513 9.76 -13.73 -5.14
C GLY A 513 8.65 -13.16 -4.27
N ILE A 514 9.04 -12.84 -3.04
CA ILE A 514 8.23 -12.32 -1.96
C ILE A 514 7.92 -10.84 -2.19
N THR A 515 6.68 -10.46 -1.95
CA THR A 515 6.23 -9.06 -1.94
C THR A 515 5.89 -8.57 -0.54
N ALA A 516 5.42 -9.44 0.35
CA ALA A 516 5.19 -9.09 1.75
C ALA A 516 5.31 -10.29 2.70
N ILE A 517 5.73 -10.01 3.92
CA ILE A 517 5.78 -10.96 5.04
C ILE A 517 5.15 -10.33 6.27
N GLN A 518 4.46 -11.15 7.06
CA GLN A 518 4.09 -10.83 8.43
C GLN A 518 4.20 -12.08 9.30
N LEU A 519 4.97 -12.01 10.38
CA LEU A 519 5.10 -13.06 11.38
C LEU A 519 4.50 -12.59 12.71
N ASP A 520 3.56 -13.39 13.22
CA ASP A 520 3.09 -13.35 14.61
C ASP A 520 3.42 -14.67 15.29
N VAL A 521 4.12 -14.62 16.42
CA VAL A 521 4.36 -15.80 17.26
C VAL A 521 3.49 -15.74 18.50
N LYS A 522 3.07 -16.91 18.97
CA LYS A 522 2.50 -17.10 20.31
C LYS A 522 3.47 -17.84 21.24
N ILE A 523 4.47 -18.50 20.66
CA ILE A 523 5.64 -19.05 21.35
C ILE A 523 6.71 -17.98 21.64
N SER A 524 7.77 -18.38 22.34
CA SER A 524 8.91 -17.49 22.68
C SER A 524 9.70 -16.95 21.47
N GLY A 525 9.36 -17.38 20.26
CA GLY A 525 9.85 -16.88 18.98
C GLY A 525 10.37 -17.99 18.06
N LEU A 526 10.90 -17.62 16.90
CA LEU A 526 11.45 -18.53 15.91
C LEU A 526 12.97 -18.49 15.86
N THR A 527 13.56 -19.66 15.68
CA THR A 527 14.98 -19.79 15.30
C THR A 527 15.14 -19.61 13.79
N MET A 528 16.35 -19.27 13.32
CA MET A 528 16.61 -19.15 11.88
C MET A 528 16.32 -20.43 11.08
N PRO A 529 16.66 -21.65 11.57
CA PRO A 529 16.25 -22.87 10.89
C PRO A 529 14.74 -22.99 10.68
N MET A 530 13.93 -22.64 11.70
CA MET A 530 12.46 -22.64 11.57
C MET A 530 11.98 -21.65 10.51
N ILE A 531 12.58 -20.46 10.43
CA ILE A 531 12.25 -19.44 9.42
C ILE A 531 12.58 -19.95 8.01
N GLN A 532 13.77 -20.51 7.79
CA GLN A 532 14.22 -21.01 6.49
C GLN A 532 13.36 -22.19 5.99
N GLU A 533 13.02 -23.13 6.88
CA GLU A 533 12.13 -24.23 6.56
C GLU A 533 10.71 -23.72 6.22
N THR A 534 10.24 -22.71 6.97
CA THR A 534 8.95 -22.05 6.71
C THR A 534 8.93 -21.38 5.33
N PHE A 535 9.98 -20.66 4.94
CA PHE A 535 10.06 -20.04 3.60
C PHE A 535 10.00 -21.08 2.48
N THR A 536 10.74 -22.18 2.63
CA THR A 536 10.76 -23.26 1.63
C THR A 536 9.35 -23.83 1.42
N GLN A 537 8.66 -24.13 2.52
CA GLN A 537 7.32 -24.71 2.48
C GLN A 537 6.26 -23.68 2.01
N ALA A 538 6.37 -22.42 2.45
CA ALA A 538 5.51 -21.33 2.03
C ALA A 538 5.61 -21.07 0.53
N ARG A 539 6.83 -21.05 -0.03
CA ARG A 539 7.05 -20.87 -1.47
C ARG A 539 6.31 -21.94 -2.28
N LYS A 540 6.38 -23.21 -1.86
CA LYS A 540 5.66 -24.30 -2.52
C LYS A 540 4.15 -24.06 -2.51
N GLY A 541 3.57 -23.78 -1.34
CA GLY A 541 2.12 -23.52 -1.23
C GLY A 541 1.67 -22.26 -1.99
N ARG A 542 2.49 -21.21 -2.00
CA ARG A 542 2.23 -19.97 -2.76
C ARG A 542 2.17 -20.23 -4.26
N LEU A 543 3.11 -21.01 -4.80
CA LEU A 543 3.14 -21.36 -6.22
C LEU A 543 1.95 -22.22 -6.64
N GLU A 544 1.52 -23.16 -5.79
CA GLU A 544 0.34 -23.98 -6.05
C GLU A 544 -0.94 -23.12 -6.12
N ILE A 545 -1.09 -22.13 -5.24
CA ILE A 545 -2.19 -21.17 -5.30
C ILE A 545 -2.13 -20.32 -6.57
N LEU A 546 -0.94 -19.83 -6.94
CA LEU A 546 -0.74 -19.05 -8.18
C LEU A 546 -1.11 -19.86 -9.42
N GLU A 547 -0.73 -21.14 -9.48
CA GLU A 547 -1.10 -22.03 -10.58
C GLU A 547 -2.63 -22.13 -10.70
N LYS A 548 -3.33 -22.31 -9.57
CA LYS A 548 -4.79 -22.35 -9.57
C LYS A 548 -5.41 -21.01 -10.00
N MET A 549 -4.89 -19.89 -9.52
CA MET A 549 -5.33 -18.55 -9.94
C MET A 549 -5.17 -18.34 -11.45
N ASN A 550 -3.99 -18.69 -11.98
CA ASN A 550 -3.67 -18.55 -13.40
C ASN A 550 -4.55 -19.43 -14.30
N SER A 551 -5.01 -20.58 -13.79
CA SER A 551 -5.97 -21.44 -14.51
C SER A 551 -7.34 -20.79 -14.72
N ILE A 552 -7.69 -19.76 -13.93
CA ILE A 552 -8.96 -19.03 -14.04
C ILE A 552 -8.79 -17.74 -14.85
N ILE A 553 -7.73 -16.98 -14.58
CA ILE A 553 -7.40 -15.76 -15.32
C ILE A 553 -5.88 -15.65 -15.48
N ALA A 554 -5.39 -15.95 -16.68
CA ALA A 554 -3.94 -16.04 -16.94
C ALA A 554 -3.25 -14.68 -17.07
N ALA A 555 -3.99 -13.63 -17.44
CA ALA A 555 -3.50 -12.27 -17.62
C ALA A 555 -4.63 -11.26 -17.33
N PRO A 556 -4.30 -10.00 -17.00
CA PRO A 556 -5.30 -8.94 -16.94
C PRO A 556 -6.18 -8.90 -18.20
N ARG A 557 -7.47 -8.58 -18.03
CA ARG A 557 -8.36 -8.43 -19.19
C ARG A 557 -7.80 -7.36 -20.14
N PRO A 558 -7.84 -7.60 -21.46
CA PRO A 558 -7.31 -6.64 -22.44
C PRO A 558 -8.11 -5.34 -22.47
N GLU A 559 -9.39 -5.41 -22.12
CA GLU A 559 -10.29 -4.26 -22.04
C GLU A 559 -10.77 -4.09 -20.60
N MET A 560 -10.75 -2.85 -20.10
CA MET A 560 -11.36 -2.49 -18.83
C MET A 560 -12.89 -2.62 -18.89
N SER A 561 -13.53 -2.81 -17.73
CA SER A 561 -14.99 -2.84 -17.63
C SER A 561 -15.66 -1.66 -18.36
N PRO A 562 -16.81 -1.88 -19.04
CA PRO A 562 -17.55 -0.80 -19.71
C PRO A 562 -18.12 0.23 -18.72
N TYR A 563 -18.21 -0.10 -17.44
CA TYR A 563 -18.63 0.82 -16.38
C TYR A 563 -17.47 1.61 -15.78
N ALA A 564 -16.22 1.18 -16.03
CA ALA A 564 -15.06 1.91 -15.57
C ALA A 564 -14.88 3.20 -16.39
N PRO A 565 -14.55 4.33 -15.75
CA PRO A 565 -14.31 5.57 -16.46
C PRO A 565 -13.15 5.40 -17.44
N ARG A 566 -13.23 6.10 -18.57
CA ARG A 566 -12.14 6.18 -19.55
C ARG A 566 -11.42 7.50 -19.35
N ILE A 567 -10.09 7.44 -19.35
CA ILE A 567 -9.22 8.60 -19.22
C ILE A 567 -8.53 8.84 -20.55
N TYR A 568 -8.69 10.05 -21.08
CA TYR A 568 -8.13 10.46 -22.35
C TYR A 568 -7.04 11.50 -22.10
N PRO A 569 -5.75 11.13 -22.26
CA PRO A 569 -4.66 12.08 -22.17
C PRO A 569 -4.65 13.03 -23.38
N LEU A 570 -4.38 14.30 -23.11
CA LEU A 570 -4.12 15.33 -24.12
C LEU A 570 -2.92 16.14 -23.65
N GLN A 571 -1.82 16.05 -24.40
CA GLN A 571 -0.67 16.92 -24.17
C GLN A 571 -0.91 18.27 -24.85
N ILE A 572 -0.76 19.34 -24.09
CA ILE A 572 -0.78 20.73 -24.59
C ILE A 572 0.53 21.42 -24.25
N ASN A 573 0.73 22.61 -24.82
CA ASN A 573 1.80 23.50 -24.38
C ASN A 573 1.51 23.96 -22.93
N PRO A 574 2.46 23.79 -21.98
CA PRO A 574 2.29 24.23 -20.59
C PRO A 574 1.85 25.70 -20.44
N ASP A 575 2.28 26.58 -21.33
CA ASP A 575 1.91 28.00 -21.29
C ASP A 575 0.40 28.24 -21.50
N LYS A 576 -0.28 27.29 -22.16
CA LYS A 576 -1.71 27.33 -22.48
C LYS A 576 -2.60 26.74 -21.38
N ILE A 577 -2.02 26.19 -20.31
CA ILE A 577 -2.80 25.70 -19.14
C ILE A 577 -3.69 26.82 -18.59
N ARG A 578 -3.20 28.07 -18.57
CA ARG A 578 -3.95 29.24 -18.09
C ARG A 578 -5.21 29.51 -18.91
N ASP A 579 -5.18 29.23 -20.21
CA ASP A 579 -6.32 29.43 -21.10
C ASP A 579 -7.40 28.37 -20.87
N VAL A 580 -7.00 27.13 -20.57
CA VAL A 580 -7.92 26.04 -20.22
C VAL A 580 -8.57 26.25 -18.85
N ILE A 581 -7.79 26.65 -17.84
CA ILE A 581 -8.31 26.93 -16.49
C ILE A 581 -9.21 28.19 -16.53
N GLY A 582 -8.72 29.24 -17.18
CA GLY A 582 -9.34 30.56 -17.21
C GLY A 582 -9.29 31.29 -15.86
N PRO A 583 -9.73 32.57 -15.81
CA PRO A 583 -9.71 33.36 -14.58
C PRO A 583 -10.52 32.69 -13.47
N GLY A 584 -9.88 32.38 -12.35
CA GLY A 584 -10.52 31.73 -11.19
C GLY A 584 -11.08 30.33 -11.46
N GLY A 585 -10.61 29.64 -12.52
CA GLY A 585 -11.14 28.32 -12.90
C GLY A 585 -12.47 28.37 -13.67
N LYS A 586 -12.90 29.55 -14.14
CA LYS A 586 -14.22 29.69 -14.79
C LYS A 586 -14.38 28.81 -16.03
N VAL A 587 -13.35 28.73 -16.88
CA VAL A 587 -13.43 28.02 -18.17
C VAL A 587 -13.45 26.51 -17.94
N ILE A 588 -12.53 25.98 -17.13
CA ILE A 588 -12.50 24.55 -16.81
C ILE A 588 -13.79 24.09 -16.12
N ASN A 589 -14.32 24.89 -15.19
CA ASN A 589 -15.59 24.57 -14.53
C ASN A 589 -16.78 24.61 -15.51
N GLU A 590 -16.76 25.49 -16.53
CA GLU A 590 -17.77 25.51 -17.57
C GLU A 590 -17.71 24.26 -18.47
N ILE A 591 -16.51 23.81 -18.85
CA ILE A 591 -16.32 22.58 -19.62
C ILE A 591 -16.85 21.39 -18.81
N ILE A 592 -16.44 21.26 -17.54
CA ILE A 592 -16.89 20.20 -16.63
C ILE A 592 -18.43 20.23 -16.50
N ALA A 593 -19.03 21.39 -16.25
CA ALA A 593 -20.47 21.51 -16.05
C ALA A 593 -21.28 21.13 -17.31
N LYS A 594 -20.79 21.47 -18.51
CA LYS A 594 -21.52 21.18 -19.77
C LYS A 594 -21.30 19.78 -20.31
N THR A 595 -20.14 19.17 -20.05
CA THR A 595 -19.78 17.85 -20.60
C THR A 595 -19.97 16.72 -19.60
N GLY A 596 -19.98 17.03 -18.29
CA GLY A 596 -20.09 16.06 -17.21
C GLY A 596 -18.82 15.23 -16.97
N VAL A 597 -17.68 15.64 -17.55
CA VAL A 597 -16.39 14.97 -17.38
C VAL A 597 -15.64 15.50 -16.16
N GLN A 598 -14.64 14.76 -15.68
CA GLN A 598 -13.64 15.30 -14.77
C GLN A 598 -12.37 15.63 -15.56
N ILE A 599 -11.69 16.72 -15.18
CA ILE A 599 -10.48 17.18 -15.86
C ILE A 599 -9.41 17.37 -14.79
N ASP A 600 -8.32 16.62 -14.93
CA ASP A 600 -7.10 16.78 -14.14
C ASP A 600 -6.03 17.41 -15.05
N ILE A 601 -5.32 18.42 -14.55
CA ILE A 601 -4.28 19.13 -15.30
C ILE A 601 -2.98 19.07 -14.50
N GLU A 602 -1.91 18.62 -15.15
CA GLU A 602 -0.56 18.65 -14.60
C GLU A 602 0.22 19.87 -15.12
N ASP A 603 1.21 20.32 -14.34
CA ASP A 603 2.08 21.45 -14.69
C ASP A 603 2.91 21.19 -15.97
N SER A 604 3.05 19.91 -16.35
CA SER A 604 3.69 19.46 -17.59
C SER A 604 2.88 19.76 -18.85
N GLY A 605 1.65 20.26 -18.73
CA GLY A 605 0.71 20.42 -19.84
C GLY A 605 -0.04 19.13 -20.20
N LEU A 606 0.11 18.06 -19.43
CA LEU A 606 -0.70 16.86 -19.57
C LEU A 606 -2.09 17.09 -18.97
N ILE A 607 -3.12 17.00 -19.81
CA ILE A 607 -4.51 17.09 -19.39
C ILE A 607 -5.15 15.70 -19.48
N MET A 608 -5.76 15.26 -18.39
CA MET A 608 -6.44 13.98 -18.28
C MET A 608 -7.95 14.18 -18.18
N VAL A 609 -8.66 13.89 -19.27
CA VAL A 609 -10.12 13.98 -19.32
C VAL A 609 -10.72 12.62 -18.95
N THR A 610 -11.39 12.55 -17.80
CA THR A 610 -12.04 11.33 -17.30
C THR A 610 -13.54 11.38 -17.58
N ALA A 611 -14.08 10.40 -18.30
CA ALA A 611 -15.51 10.33 -18.63
C ALA A 611 -16.06 8.89 -18.62
N LEU A 612 -17.35 8.75 -18.32
CA LEU A 612 -18.08 7.48 -18.47
C LEU A 612 -18.56 7.23 -19.91
N SER A 613 -18.77 8.29 -20.68
CA SER A 613 -19.19 8.21 -22.09
C SER A 613 -18.09 8.75 -23.00
N LYS A 614 -17.89 8.08 -24.14
CA LYS A 614 -16.94 8.52 -25.16
C LYS A 614 -17.35 9.88 -25.76
N GLU A 615 -18.63 10.10 -25.99
CA GLU A 615 -19.17 11.34 -26.55
C GLU A 615 -18.89 12.56 -25.65
N SER A 616 -19.07 12.41 -24.34
CA SER A 616 -18.75 13.49 -23.38
C SER A 616 -17.26 13.82 -23.38
N ALA A 617 -16.40 12.80 -23.45
CA ALA A 617 -14.95 12.99 -23.54
C ALA A 617 -14.55 13.73 -24.82
N GLU A 618 -15.07 13.32 -25.97
CA GLU A 618 -14.76 13.94 -27.27
C GLU A 618 -15.15 15.43 -27.27
N LYS A 619 -16.34 15.77 -26.77
CA LYS A 619 -16.78 17.18 -26.63
C LYS A 619 -15.83 18.00 -25.76
N ALA A 620 -15.37 17.44 -24.64
CA ALA A 620 -14.44 18.12 -23.75
C ALA A 620 -13.05 18.27 -24.39
N LEU A 621 -12.53 17.21 -25.00
CA LEU A 621 -11.23 17.21 -25.69
C LEU A 621 -11.21 18.20 -26.85
N ASP A 622 -12.25 18.25 -27.67
CA ASP A 622 -12.33 19.19 -28.79
C ASP A 622 -12.42 20.63 -28.32
N TRP A 623 -13.13 20.88 -27.22
CA TRP A 623 -13.16 22.20 -26.61
C TRP A 623 -11.77 22.62 -26.12
N ILE A 624 -11.07 21.74 -25.39
CA ILE A 624 -9.72 22.00 -24.89
C ILE A 624 -8.75 22.22 -26.06
N LYS A 625 -8.77 21.36 -27.08
CA LYS A 625 -7.96 21.51 -28.30
C LYS A 625 -8.21 22.85 -28.99
N ASN A 626 -9.47 23.31 -29.05
CA ASN A 626 -9.80 24.59 -29.66
C ASN A 626 -9.27 25.78 -28.84
N LEU A 627 -9.24 25.67 -27.51
CA LEU A 627 -8.65 26.69 -26.63
C LEU A 627 -7.13 26.72 -26.72
N THR A 628 -6.51 25.55 -26.91
CA THR A 628 -5.05 25.39 -26.92
C THR A 628 -4.48 25.28 -28.33
N ARG A 629 -5.28 25.52 -29.36
CA ARG A 629 -4.84 25.42 -30.74
C ARG A 629 -3.75 26.46 -30.98
N GLU A 630 -2.62 25.98 -31.46
CA GLU A 630 -1.52 26.82 -31.89
C GLU A 630 -1.60 27.02 -33.41
N VAL A 631 -1.32 28.25 -33.81
CA VAL A 631 -1.28 28.67 -35.20
C VAL A 631 0.04 28.17 -35.80
N GLN A 632 -0.01 27.39 -36.88
CA GLN A 632 1.20 26.90 -37.56
C GLN A 632 1.55 27.76 -38.78
N VAL A 633 2.86 27.92 -39.04
CA VAL A 633 3.33 28.59 -40.27
C VAL A 633 2.81 27.85 -41.50
N GLY A 634 2.13 28.58 -42.38
CA GLY A 634 1.50 28.06 -43.60
C GLY A 634 -0.01 27.82 -43.52
N GLU A 635 -0.62 27.79 -42.32
CA GLU A 635 -2.08 27.67 -42.18
C GLU A 635 -2.79 28.95 -42.65
N VAL A 636 -4.00 28.78 -43.20
CA VAL A 636 -4.88 29.88 -43.62
C VAL A 636 -6.09 29.95 -42.71
N PHE A 637 -6.35 31.11 -42.12
CA PHE A 637 -7.46 31.37 -41.21
C PHE A 637 -8.41 32.41 -41.79
N GLN A 638 -9.70 32.31 -41.46
CA GLN A 638 -10.66 33.41 -41.65
C GLN A 638 -10.65 34.25 -40.37
N GLY A 639 -9.86 35.30 -40.36
CA GLY A 639 -9.61 36.10 -39.17
C GLY A 639 -10.32 37.44 -39.22
N LYS A 640 -10.73 37.95 -38.06
CA LYS A 640 -11.40 39.25 -37.95
C LYS A 640 -10.38 40.35 -37.67
N VAL A 641 -10.43 41.45 -38.42
CA VAL A 641 -9.58 42.63 -38.17
C VAL A 641 -10.01 43.28 -36.85
N THR A 642 -9.15 43.23 -35.83
CA THR A 642 -9.43 43.80 -34.50
C THR A 642 -8.92 45.22 -34.36
N ARG A 643 -7.77 45.54 -34.97
CA ARG A 643 -7.14 46.87 -34.91
C ARG A 643 -6.32 47.17 -36.16
N ILE A 644 -6.32 48.42 -36.59
CA ILE A 644 -5.48 48.92 -37.68
C ILE A 644 -4.49 49.94 -37.15
N LEU A 645 -3.25 49.89 -37.60
CA LEU A 645 -2.19 50.89 -37.40
C LEU A 645 -1.59 51.27 -38.76
N ASP A 646 -0.81 52.36 -38.80
CA ASP A 646 -0.23 52.87 -40.06
C ASP A 646 0.65 51.86 -40.80
N PHE A 647 1.23 50.89 -40.08
CA PHE A 647 2.15 49.89 -40.63
C PHE A 647 1.53 48.50 -40.84
N GLY A 648 0.26 48.29 -40.47
CA GLY A 648 -0.40 46.99 -40.64
C GLY A 648 -1.74 46.83 -39.93
N ALA A 649 -2.37 45.68 -40.13
CA ALA A 649 -3.62 45.29 -39.49
C ALA A 649 -3.40 44.10 -38.55
N PHE A 650 -3.95 44.18 -37.34
CA PHE A 650 -4.05 43.06 -36.40
C PHE A 650 -5.31 42.27 -36.72
N VAL A 651 -5.13 40.97 -36.92
CA VAL A 651 -6.21 40.05 -37.27
C VAL A 651 -6.25 38.94 -36.24
N GLU A 652 -7.39 38.77 -35.58
CA GLU A 652 -7.64 37.67 -34.67
C GLU A 652 -7.92 36.40 -35.47
N VAL A 653 -7.00 35.43 -35.39
CA VAL A 653 -7.05 34.15 -36.14
C VAL A 653 -7.64 33.01 -35.32
N LEU A 654 -7.46 33.06 -34.00
CA LEU A 654 -8.08 32.19 -33.01
C LEU A 654 -8.45 33.04 -31.79
N PRO A 655 -9.40 32.60 -30.93
CA PRO A 655 -9.78 33.37 -29.75
C PRO A 655 -8.56 33.79 -28.91
N LYS A 656 -8.35 35.10 -28.74
CA LYS A 656 -7.20 35.73 -28.05
C LYS A 656 -5.82 35.58 -28.72
N GLN A 657 -5.74 35.08 -29.96
CA GLN A 657 -4.50 35.05 -30.74
C GLN A 657 -4.63 35.99 -31.94
N GLU A 658 -3.86 37.08 -31.90
CA GLU A 658 -3.79 38.08 -32.96
C GLU A 658 -2.48 37.98 -33.73
N GLY A 659 -2.54 38.18 -35.04
CA GLY A 659 -1.37 38.26 -35.91
C GLY A 659 -1.27 39.57 -36.69
N LEU A 660 -0.01 39.95 -36.92
CA LEU A 660 0.54 41.01 -37.75
C LEU A 660 0.35 40.86 -39.27
N VAL A 661 -0.68 41.43 -39.91
CA VAL A 661 -0.61 41.66 -41.38
C VAL A 661 0.12 42.97 -41.65
N HIS A 662 1.43 42.91 -41.95
CA HIS A 662 2.21 44.09 -42.30
C HIS A 662 1.71 44.72 -43.61
N ILE A 663 1.85 46.03 -43.79
CA ILE A 663 1.36 46.75 -44.98
C ILE A 663 1.89 46.18 -46.31
N SER A 664 3.10 45.62 -46.31
CA SER A 664 3.71 44.95 -47.47
C SER A 664 3.16 43.55 -47.77
N GLN A 665 2.32 43.01 -46.89
CA GLN A 665 1.69 41.69 -46.98
C GLN A 665 0.16 41.80 -47.20
N LEU A 666 -0.38 43.02 -47.31
CA LEU A 666 -1.82 43.27 -47.52
C LEU A 666 -2.26 43.05 -48.96
N ALA A 667 -1.40 43.28 -49.95
CA ALA A 667 -1.73 43.16 -51.36
C ALA A 667 -0.47 42.86 -52.19
N PRO A 668 -0.61 42.30 -53.42
CA PRO A 668 0.52 42.07 -54.34
C PRO A 668 1.11 43.36 -54.96
N TYR A 669 0.55 44.53 -54.66
CA TYR A 669 0.98 45.85 -55.14
C TYR A 669 1.16 46.83 -53.96
N ARG A 670 1.77 48.00 -54.21
CA ARG A 670 2.05 48.99 -53.16
C ARG A 670 0.77 49.61 -52.60
N VAL A 671 0.54 49.42 -51.30
CA VAL A 671 -0.57 49.99 -50.52
C VAL A 671 -0.10 51.27 -49.84
N ASN A 672 -0.87 52.37 -49.93
CA ASN A 672 -0.54 53.64 -49.29
C ASN A 672 -1.11 53.72 -47.86
N GLN A 673 -2.35 53.28 -47.65
CA GLN A 673 -2.97 53.18 -46.33
C GLN A 673 -3.60 51.81 -46.12
N VAL A 674 -3.49 51.25 -44.91
CA VAL A 674 -4.06 49.94 -44.57
C VAL A 674 -5.58 49.89 -44.79
N THR A 675 -6.27 51.00 -44.53
CA THR A 675 -7.71 51.20 -44.74
C THR A 675 -8.14 51.14 -46.21
N ASP A 676 -7.19 51.21 -47.16
CA ASP A 676 -7.49 51.05 -48.59
C ASP A 676 -7.86 49.60 -48.94
N ILE A 677 -7.47 48.63 -48.09
CA ILE A 677 -7.65 47.19 -48.34
C ILE A 677 -8.55 46.54 -47.28
N VAL A 678 -8.44 46.92 -46.01
CA VAL A 678 -9.17 46.27 -44.90
C VAL A 678 -9.68 47.30 -43.89
N ASN A 679 -10.87 47.07 -43.32
CA ASN A 679 -11.45 47.88 -42.25
C ASN A 679 -11.55 47.10 -40.93
N ILE A 680 -11.62 47.83 -39.81
CA ILE A 680 -11.86 47.22 -38.50
C ILE A 680 -13.20 46.49 -38.54
N GLY A 681 -13.18 45.21 -38.19
CA GLY A 681 -14.35 44.34 -38.18
C GLY A 681 -14.48 43.42 -39.40
N ASP A 682 -13.70 43.63 -40.47
CA ASP A 682 -13.71 42.78 -41.65
C ASP A 682 -13.21 41.37 -41.33
N VAL A 683 -13.81 40.35 -41.96
CA VAL A 683 -13.36 38.96 -41.87
C VAL A 683 -12.63 38.62 -43.17
N ILE A 684 -11.34 38.35 -43.07
CA ILE A 684 -10.44 38.20 -44.21
C ILE A 684 -9.61 36.90 -44.10
N PRO A 685 -9.32 36.23 -45.24
CA PRO A 685 -8.46 35.06 -45.26
C PRO A 685 -7.00 35.49 -45.09
N VAL A 686 -6.34 35.02 -44.04
CA VAL A 686 -4.95 35.36 -43.72
C VAL A 686 -4.12 34.09 -43.57
N LYS A 687 -2.96 34.05 -44.24
CA LYS A 687 -1.99 32.97 -44.15
C LYS A 687 -0.89 33.31 -43.16
N VAL A 688 -0.53 32.37 -42.31
CA VAL A 688 0.61 32.53 -41.39
C VAL A 688 1.90 32.39 -42.17
N ILE A 689 2.73 33.42 -42.19
CA ILE A 689 4.00 33.43 -42.94
C ILE A 689 5.18 33.11 -42.05
N GLU A 690 5.14 33.57 -40.80
CA GLU A 690 6.27 33.45 -39.88
C GLU A 690 5.76 33.62 -38.45
N ILE A 691 6.40 32.92 -37.51
CA ILE A 691 6.27 33.18 -36.08
C ILE A 691 7.67 33.53 -35.62
N ASP A 692 7.87 34.75 -35.14
CA ASP A 692 9.20 35.23 -34.78
C ASP A 692 9.71 34.67 -33.45
N GLU A 693 10.98 34.93 -33.11
CA GLU A 693 11.62 34.47 -31.87
C GLU A 693 10.93 34.99 -30.59
N MET A 694 10.07 36.01 -30.70
CA MET A 694 9.26 36.56 -29.59
C MET A 694 7.83 35.98 -29.57
N GLY A 695 7.51 35.03 -30.45
CA GLY A 695 6.19 34.40 -30.56
C GLY A 695 5.12 35.24 -31.25
N ARG A 696 5.50 36.33 -31.94
CA ARG A 696 4.56 37.18 -32.69
C ARG A 696 4.25 36.54 -34.04
N ILE A 697 2.96 36.42 -34.34
CA ILE A 697 2.45 35.77 -35.55
C ILE A 697 2.42 36.81 -36.67
N ASN A 698 3.22 36.61 -37.72
CA ASN A 698 3.16 37.40 -38.94
C ASN A 698 2.22 36.73 -39.94
N LEU A 699 1.32 37.53 -40.50
CA LEU A 699 0.25 37.09 -41.38
C LEU A 699 0.37 37.75 -42.75
N SER A 700 -0.13 37.09 -43.79
CA SER A 700 -0.16 37.56 -45.16
C SER A 700 -1.56 37.42 -45.74
N LEU A 701 -2.09 38.54 -46.27
CA LEU A 701 -3.33 38.56 -47.04
C LEU A 701 -3.02 38.31 -48.53
N LYS A 702 -1.84 38.75 -49.02
CA LYS A 702 -1.45 38.59 -50.42
C LYS A 702 -1.20 37.13 -50.84
N ASP A 703 -0.86 36.25 -49.90
CA ASP A 703 -0.61 34.82 -50.14
C ASP A 703 -1.88 33.96 -49.91
N THR A 704 -3.07 34.57 -50.02
CA THR A 704 -4.38 33.90 -49.95
C THR A 704 -5.22 34.19 -51.18
N ASP A 705 -6.37 33.52 -51.30
CA ASP A 705 -7.32 33.69 -52.41
C ASP A 705 -8.18 34.96 -52.27
N PHE A 706 -7.71 35.97 -51.55
CA PHE A 706 -8.45 37.22 -51.35
C PHE A 706 -8.58 38.01 -52.65
N ASN A 707 -9.78 38.51 -52.94
CA ASN A 707 -10.02 39.33 -54.11
C ASN A 707 -9.67 40.80 -53.81
N PHE A 708 -8.45 41.19 -54.17
CA PHE A 708 -7.96 42.54 -53.89
C PHE A 708 -8.72 43.62 -54.68
N PRO A 709 -8.94 44.80 -54.10
CA PRO A 709 -9.33 45.99 -54.85
C PRO A 709 -8.35 46.25 -56.01
N PRO A 710 -8.76 46.88 -57.11
CA PRO A 710 -7.82 47.30 -58.16
C PRO A 710 -6.80 48.30 -57.59
N PRO A 711 -5.53 48.24 -58.01
CA PRO A 711 -4.50 49.15 -57.50
C PRO A 711 -4.89 50.61 -57.77
N PRO A 712 -4.62 51.54 -56.84
CA PRO A 712 -4.81 52.96 -57.09
C PRO A 712 -3.97 53.36 -58.32
N ALA A 713 -4.57 54.12 -59.23
CA ALA A 713 -4.02 54.42 -60.55
C ALA A 713 -2.54 54.87 -60.47
N GLY A 714 -1.61 54.00 -60.92
CA GLY A 714 -0.18 54.32 -61.02
C GLY A 714 0.84 53.25 -60.57
N GLY A 715 0.45 52.06 -60.10
CA GLY A 715 1.39 51.02 -59.66
C GLY A 715 1.71 49.95 -60.71
N PHE A 716 2.99 49.76 -61.04
CA PHE A 716 3.49 48.70 -61.94
C PHE A 716 3.29 47.28 -61.37
N MET A 717 2.70 46.39 -62.17
CA MET A 717 2.70 44.93 -61.96
C MET A 717 4.06 44.35 -62.36
N ALA A 718 4.68 43.54 -61.49
CA ALA A 718 5.85 42.74 -61.85
C ALA A 718 5.42 41.52 -62.70
N PRO A 719 6.18 41.11 -63.74
CA PRO A 719 5.75 40.04 -64.64
C PRO A 719 5.92 38.65 -64.03
N SER A 720 4.93 37.79 -64.27
CA SER A 720 5.01 36.35 -64.10
C SER A 720 5.97 35.74 -65.12
N ASP A 721 7.00 35.06 -64.66
CA ASP A 721 7.95 34.34 -65.52
C ASP A 721 7.72 32.82 -65.42
N ASN A 722 7.00 32.26 -66.40
CA ASN A 722 7.43 31.03 -67.09
C ASN A 722 6.50 30.71 -68.26
N GLY A 723 7.00 30.92 -69.48
CA GLY A 723 6.29 30.62 -70.72
C GLY A 723 7.28 30.41 -71.87
N SER A 724 8.06 29.34 -71.79
CA SER A 724 9.00 28.87 -72.82
C SER A 724 8.37 28.71 -74.20
N ARG A 725 8.96 29.32 -75.25
CA ARG A 725 8.88 28.80 -76.63
C ARG A 725 10.05 29.23 -77.52
N HIS A 726 10.81 28.21 -77.91
CA HIS A 726 11.59 27.99 -79.14
C HIS A 726 11.57 29.06 -80.25
N LEU A 727 12.74 29.34 -80.85
CA LEU A 727 13.20 28.71 -82.12
C LEU A 727 14.52 29.33 -82.64
N ASN A 728 15.55 28.49 -82.71
CA ASN A 728 16.31 28.11 -83.92
C ASN A 728 16.92 29.20 -84.84
N ARG A 729 18.26 29.22 -84.93
CA ARG A 729 19.01 29.17 -86.21
C ARG A 729 20.50 28.90 -85.99
N GLY A 730 21.03 27.98 -86.81
CA GLY A 730 22.37 27.41 -86.69
C GLY A 730 23.49 28.14 -87.40
N GLY A 731 24.69 27.54 -87.35
CA GLY A 731 25.87 28.00 -88.07
C GLY A 731 27.20 27.45 -87.52
N ARG A 732 27.64 26.33 -88.10
CA ARG A 732 28.96 25.65 -88.05
C ARG A 732 30.18 26.57 -88.37
N PRO A 733 31.48 26.12 -88.41
CA PRO A 733 32.03 24.73 -88.34
C PRO A 733 33.39 24.50 -87.58
N GLY A 734 33.63 23.21 -87.25
CA GLY A 734 34.93 22.50 -87.39
C GLY A 734 36.02 22.74 -86.33
N ALA A 735 36.95 21.83 -86.01
CA ALA A 735 37.22 20.44 -86.37
C ALA A 735 38.35 19.93 -85.44
N HIS A 736 38.46 18.60 -85.26
CA HIS A 736 39.60 17.81 -84.72
C HIS A 736 39.96 17.99 -83.23
N GLY A 737 40.19 16.96 -82.42
CA GLY A 737 40.24 15.51 -82.60
C GLY A 737 41.00 14.87 -81.42
N ARG A 738 40.82 13.55 -81.23
CA ARG A 738 41.63 12.63 -80.40
C ARG A 738 41.53 12.79 -78.87
N ASP A 739 41.60 11.76 -78.02
CA ASP A 739 41.63 10.30 -78.09
C ASP A 739 41.73 9.81 -76.61
N ARG A 740 41.22 8.61 -76.28
CA ARG A 740 41.46 7.80 -75.05
C ARG A 740 40.85 8.32 -73.73
N GLY A 741 40.34 7.50 -72.81
CA GLY A 741 40.19 6.06 -72.61
C GLY A 741 39.46 5.91 -71.26
N ASN A 742 38.35 5.15 -71.20
CA ASN A 742 38.25 3.78 -70.66
C ASN A 742 38.14 3.66 -69.12
N PHE A 743 37.30 2.69 -68.73
CA PHE A 743 37.07 2.06 -67.41
C PHE A 743 35.99 2.61 -66.45
N ASP A 744 34.75 2.11 -66.64
CA ASP A 744 34.17 0.97 -65.89
C ASP A 744 34.21 1.00 -64.33
N ARG A 745 33.05 1.12 -63.66
CA ARG A 745 32.32 0.03 -62.95
C ARG A 745 31.37 0.53 -61.85
N HIS A 746 30.13 0.02 -61.94
CA HIS A 746 29.20 -0.45 -60.89
C HIS A 746 29.47 -0.02 -59.43
N ARG A 747 28.48 0.52 -58.70
CA ARG A 747 27.14 -0.01 -58.44
C ARG A 747 26.19 1.09 -58.01
#